data_AF-A0AAU7ZRE6-F1
#
_entry.id   AF-A0AAU7ZRE6-F1
#
_cell.length_a   1.000
_cell.length_b   1.000
_cell.length_c   1.000
_cell.angle_alpha   90.00
_cell.angle_beta   90.00
_cell.angle_gamma   90.00
#
_symmetry.space_group_name_H-M   'P 1'
#
loop_
_entity.id
_entity.type
_entity.pdbx_description
1 polymer ?
#
loop_
_entity_poly.entity_id
_entity_poly.type
_entity_poly.pdbx_seq_one_letter_code
_entity_poly.pdbx_strand_id
1 'polypeptide(L)'
;MKLDQQIRPWWNISGSYIFYEALQPLGNPLGTLPGSYSYTYHRQVDAVQINSTWILNPKTVVTARYGNNRFPNLIAEVSQGFDPAVLGFPASYSSQIQSKFFPTIFLRNFSQLGQNTSSLDNWKSQIINGTLARTERRHNLTFGAEYRRIRMDFQDFSNAPGTYTFSGAFTQSGPNASGDGSGSDLADLLLGYPVSGEVDLTTRLNTYLDYFAVFAQDDWRVTPRLTLNLGLRYEGETGLKEDHNQLAVGFDRTATSQLANGATVTGGILFAGVDGNRRDIGDLSLLKFAPRLGASYQIRTKTVLRGGYGILYAPLRYDPIGALAPGYTAANSYVASFDDNQTSAGSINNPFPAGLQKPIGNSARLFTGIGNSVTSYDQNLHAPLVQQFSVGVEQELPGHIALDASYIGSRSINLNPSPTGSTPINFNQLDPSNFSLGSSLSDEVPNPNYVAGGPGIIGQATVARSQTLRPFSQFTSVNLFVSSAHANYNALLIKAEKRAGHGLNLVTSFTWSRNMDSSFATANSIQSSGISAPQNVYDLEAEYAHSVTDVPYRFVAGVLYDLPFGRGERFSTGTRWGDDIIGRWQLNVLPTFQSGFPVSIHQSSNPNNTIAGNGVQRPNLVSGVALGTKGTLYDRLNGYINQAAFTTSAAYSFGNAPRTLSLRGPGYENWDISLFKSVLIRDRLNVQFRAQTFNTFNTPLFAGPNTAFGSANFGAITAQSNFPRYLQLGLHITY
;
A
#
# COMPACT_ATOMS: atom_id res chain seq x y z
N MET A 1 18.30 2.96 27.03
CA MET A 1 19.05 3.87 27.92
C MET A 1 18.87 5.31 27.43
N LYS A 2 18.73 6.28 28.35
CA LYS A 2 18.72 7.71 28.03
C LYS A 2 19.63 8.45 29.02
N LEU A 3 20.42 9.39 28.52
CA LEU A 3 21.27 10.29 29.28
C LEU A 3 20.88 11.72 28.93
N ASP A 4 20.64 12.56 29.93
CA ASP A 4 20.39 13.98 29.79
C ASP A 4 21.43 14.72 30.62
N GLN A 5 22.12 15.70 30.04
CA GLN A 5 23.15 16.47 30.72
C GLN A 5 23.05 17.95 30.35
N GLN A 6 22.98 18.81 31.36
CA GLN A 6 23.23 20.24 31.20
C GLN A 6 24.74 20.47 31.30
N ILE A 7 25.39 20.86 30.20
CA ILE A 7 26.83 21.14 30.17
C ILE A 7 27.08 22.56 30.70
N ARG A 8 26.21 23.50 30.32
CA ARG A 8 26.17 24.89 30.76
C ARG A 8 24.72 25.35 30.87
N PRO A 9 24.39 26.45 31.56
CA PRO A 9 23.03 26.99 31.59
C PRO A 9 22.42 27.23 30.20
N TRP A 10 23.26 27.54 29.22
CA TRP A 10 22.89 27.78 27.82
C TRP A 10 23.04 26.54 26.91
N TRP A 11 23.48 25.39 27.42
CA TRP A 11 23.71 24.19 26.60
C TRP A 11 23.27 22.91 27.30
N ASN A 12 22.28 22.26 26.71
CA ASN A 12 21.80 20.94 27.11
C ASN A 12 22.07 19.92 26.00
N ILE A 13 22.52 18.74 26.37
CA ILE A 13 22.68 17.60 25.46
C ILE A 13 21.95 16.40 26.02
N SER A 14 21.33 15.61 25.15
CA SER A 14 20.75 14.33 25.50
C SER A 14 21.08 13.28 24.46
N GLY A 15 21.24 12.04 24.92
CA GLY A 15 21.47 10.87 24.09
C GLY A 15 20.58 9.74 24.53
N SER A 16 20.02 8.98 23.59
CA SER A 16 19.33 7.73 23.88
C SER A 16 19.78 6.62 22.96
N TYR A 17 19.80 5.41 23.49
CA TYR A 17 19.95 4.17 22.75
C TYR A 17 18.80 3.25 23.11
N ILE A 18 18.16 2.70 22.09
CA ILE A 18 17.12 1.70 22.22
C ILE A 18 17.63 0.45 21.51
N PHE A 19 17.67 -0.64 22.27
CA PHE A 19 17.78 -2.00 21.75
C PHE A 19 16.43 -2.67 21.92
N TYR A 20 15.95 -3.30 20.86
CA TYR A 20 14.78 -4.15 20.92
C TYR A 20 15.04 -5.41 20.09
N GLU A 21 14.73 -6.56 20.66
CA GLU A 21 14.80 -7.82 19.95
C GLU A 21 13.47 -8.55 20.13
N ALA A 22 12.96 -9.09 19.03
CA ALA A 22 11.78 -9.93 19.06
C ALA A 22 11.92 -11.09 18.08
N LEU A 23 11.48 -12.26 18.53
CA LEU A 23 11.22 -13.41 17.70
C LEU A 23 9.71 -13.61 17.67
N GLN A 24 9.09 -13.34 16.53
CA GLN A 24 7.65 -13.44 16.34
C GLN A 24 7.37 -14.68 15.49
N PRO A 25 6.82 -15.76 16.07
CA PRO A 25 6.31 -16.87 15.27
C PRO A 25 5.01 -16.44 14.59
N LEU A 26 4.91 -16.75 13.29
CA LEU A 26 3.65 -16.69 12.55
C LEU A 26 3.28 -18.11 12.12
N GLY A 27 1.98 -18.36 11.92
CA GLY A 27 1.48 -19.68 11.57
C GLY A 27 1.46 -20.66 12.73
N ASN A 28 1.67 -21.95 12.44
CA ASN A 28 1.42 -23.06 13.37
C ASN A 28 2.21 -22.89 14.69
N PRO A 29 1.56 -22.53 15.81
CA PRO A 29 2.22 -22.27 17.09
C PRO A 29 2.83 -23.54 17.71
N LEU A 30 2.57 -24.71 17.13
CA LEU A 30 3.09 -26.00 17.57
C LEU A 30 4.49 -26.31 17.00
N GLY A 31 4.99 -25.55 16.02
CA GLY A 31 6.41 -25.55 15.61
C GLY A 31 6.99 -26.84 15.00
N THR A 32 6.20 -27.89 14.79
CA THR A 32 6.73 -29.21 14.41
C THR A 32 6.52 -29.64 12.95
N LEU A 33 5.71 -28.94 12.15
CA LEU A 33 5.42 -29.35 10.77
C LEU A 33 5.41 -28.14 9.81
N PRO A 34 6.09 -28.23 8.65
CA PRO A 34 6.02 -27.20 7.61
C PRO A 34 4.62 -27.16 6.98
N GLY A 35 3.95 -26.03 7.09
CA GLY A 35 2.66 -25.77 6.46
C GLY A 35 2.43 -24.28 6.24
N SER A 36 1.27 -23.89 5.73
CA SER A 36 0.96 -22.48 5.45
C SER A 36 1.26 -21.56 6.64
N TYR A 37 1.90 -20.43 6.36
CA TYR A 37 2.32 -19.41 7.33
C TYR A 37 3.40 -19.85 8.35
N SER A 38 4.09 -20.99 8.19
CA SER A 38 5.04 -21.51 9.19
C SER A 38 6.43 -20.88 9.10
N TYR A 39 6.55 -19.60 9.48
CA TYR A 39 7.83 -18.87 9.48
C TYR A 39 7.97 -17.99 10.73
N THR A 40 9.18 -17.52 10.96
CA THR A 40 9.56 -16.66 12.08
C THR A 40 10.09 -15.32 11.58
N TYR A 41 9.69 -14.25 12.25
CA TYR A 41 10.32 -12.94 12.12
C TYR A 41 11.27 -12.72 13.28
N HIS A 42 12.57 -12.78 13.01
CA HIS A 42 13.59 -12.37 13.97
C HIS A 42 14.02 -10.95 13.68
N ARG A 43 13.76 -10.06 14.62
CA ARG A 43 13.89 -8.62 14.46
C ARG A 43 14.76 -8.05 15.55
N GLN A 44 15.75 -7.30 15.14
CA GLN A 44 16.62 -6.53 16.02
C GLN A 44 16.49 -5.05 15.65
N VAL A 45 16.35 -4.18 16.63
CA VAL A 45 16.32 -2.72 16.44
C VAL A 45 17.47 -2.15 17.24
N ASP A 46 18.33 -1.40 16.56
CA ASP A 46 19.33 -0.53 17.17
C ASP A 46 19.02 0.90 16.77
N ALA A 47 18.53 1.71 17.72
CA ALA A 47 18.24 3.12 17.48
C ALA A 47 19.04 4.01 18.42
N VAL A 48 19.83 4.90 17.86
CA VAL A 48 20.58 5.94 18.57
C VAL A 48 20.00 7.30 18.20
N GLN A 49 19.80 8.16 19.20
CA GLN A 49 19.48 9.56 19.00
C GLN A 49 20.38 10.42 19.89
N ILE A 50 20.90 11.50 19.32
CA ILE A 50 21.61 12.55 20.06
C ILE A 50 20.93 13.87 19.74
N ASN A 51 20.61 14.65 20.77
CA ASN A 51 20.06 15.98 20.64
C ASN A 51 20.92 16.96 21.42
N SER A 52 21.20 18.12 20.83
CA SER A 52 21.89 19.22 21.50
C SER A 52 21.09 20.50 21.29
N THR A 53 20.88 21.25 22.37
CA THR A 53 20.13 22.50 22.39
C THR A 53 21.00 23.60 23.00
N TRP A 54 21.15 24.70 22.27
CA TRP A 54 21.89 25.88 22.69
C TRP A 54 20.95 27.09 22.77
N ILE A 55 20.88 27.71 23.95
CA ILE A 55 20.18 28.99 24.17
C ILE A 55 21.23 30.09 24.08
N LEU A 56 21.46 30.62 22.87
CA LEU A 56 22.51 31.61 22.63
C LEU A 56 22.20 32.94 23.34
N ASN A 57 20.92 33.28 23.45
CA ASN A 57 20.38 34.42 24.20
C ASN A 57 18.86 34.21 24.40
N PRO A 58 18.14 35.08 25.16
CA PRO A 58 16.70 34.90 25.41
C PRO A 58 15.80 34.88 24.16
N LYS A 59 16.31 35.33 23.01
CA LYS A 59 15.59 35.39 21.74
C LYS A 59 16.01 34.32 20.74
N THR A 60 17.09 33.57 20.97
CA THR A 60 17.68 32.67 19.96
C THR A 60 18.03 31.31 20.54
N VAL A 61 17.42 30.26 19.98
CA VAL A 61 17.66 28.86 20.33
C VAL A 61 18.11 28.10 19.09
N VAL A 62 19.17 27.33 19.21
CA VAL A 62 19.65 26.42 18.18
C VAL A 62 19.47 24.99 18.68
N THR A 63 19.01 24.10 17.81
CA THR A 63 19.03 22.65 18.08
C THR A 63 19.75 21.93 16.96
N ALA A 64 20.51 20.89 17.31
CA ALA A 64 21.07 19.94 16.36
C ALA A 64 20.76 18.53 16.83
N ARG A 65 20.44 17.65 15.89
CA ARG A 65 20.03 16.28 16.18
C ARG A 65 20.70 15.33 15.20
N TYR A 66 21.13 14.21 15.74
CA TYR A 66 21.58 13.05 14.98
C TYR A 66 20.70 11.87 15.37
N GLY A 67 20.30 11.09 14.37
CA GLY A 67 19.62 9.82 14.56
C GLY A 67 20.22 8.76 13.67
N ASN A 68 20.40 7.56 14.20
CA ASN A 68 20.74 6.37 13.43
C ASN A 68 19.82 5.24 13.88
N ASN A 69 19.05 4.69 12.94
CA ASN A 69 18.21 3.54 13.17
C ASN A 69 18.69 2.40 12.27
N ARG A 70 18.78 1.20 12.83
CA ARG A 70 19.08 -0.03 12.11
C ARG A 70 18.08 -1.09 12.55
N PHE A 71 17.52 -1.78 11.58
CA PHE A 71 16.42 -2.71 11.77
C PHE A 71 16.63 -3.97 10.93
N PRO A 72 17.57 -4.87 11.32
CA PRO A 72 17.67 -6.18 10.71
C PRO A 72 16.43 -7.01 11.02
N ASN A 73 15.91 -7.63 9.97
CA ASN A 73 14.74 -8.49 9.96
C ASN A 73 15.11 -9.73 9.16
N LEU A 74 15.24 -10.87 9.85
CA LEU A 74 15.41 -12.17 9.23
C LEU A 74 14.05 -12.85 9.21
N ILE A 75 13.56 -13.14 8.00
CA ILE A 75 12.38 -13.98 7.81
C ILE A 75 12.89 -15.38 7.49
N ALA A 76 12.68 -16.31 8.41
CA ALA A 76 13.13 -17.68 8.28
C ALA A 76 11.97 -18.64 8.41
N GLU A 77 11.89 -19.60 7.50
CA GLU A 77 10.95 -20.71 7.59
C GLU A 77 11.19 -21.52 8.88
N VAL A 78 10.14 -22.07 9.47
CA VAL A 78 10.28 -22.97 10.65
C VAL A 78 11.13 -24.20 10.29
N SER A 79 11.15 -24.59 9.02
CA SER A 79 11.98 -25.68 8.48
C SER A 79 13.39 -25.24 8.05
N GLN A 80 13.85 -24.04 8.43
CA GLN A 80 15.20 -23.56 8.11
C GLN A 80 16.27 -24.59 8.53
N GLY A 81 17.15 -24.92 7.58
CA GLY A 81 18.15 -25.98 7.71
C GLY A 81 17.73 -27.34 7.14
N PHE A 82 16.46 -27.54 6.77
CA PHE A 82 16.00 -28.76 6.10
C PHE A 82 16.61 -28.88 4.71
N ASP A 83 17.35 -29.97 4.45
CA ASP A 83 17.95 -30.23 3.16
C ASP A 83 16.99 -31.01 2.24
N PRO A 84 16.57 -30.47 1.08
CA PRO A 84 15.70 -31.18 0.15
C PRO A 84 16.23 -32.52 -0.34
N ALA A 85 17.54 -32.79 -0.23
CA ALA A 85 18.11 -34.10 -0.56
C ALA A 85 17.52 -35.23 0.30
N VAL A 86 17.02 -34.94 1.50
CA VAL A 86 16.31 -35.91 2.36
C VAL A 86 15.01 -36.38 1.72
N LEU A 87 14.39 -35.56 0.87
CA LEU A 87 13.19 -35.91 0.08
C LEU A 87 13.54 -36.63 -1.23
N GLY A 88 14.81 -36.92 -1.50
CA GLY A 88 15.26 -37.57 -2.73
C GLY A 88 15.65 -36.61 -3.86
N PHE A 89 15.67 -35.29 -3.62
CA PHE A 89 16.20 -34.35 -4.61
C PHE A 89 17.70 -34.62 -4.86
N PRO A 90 18.23 -34.38 -6.07
CA PRO A 90 19.62 -34.66 -6.37
C PRO A 90 20.55 -33.81 -5.50
N ALA A 91 21.64 -34.41 -4.99
CA ALA A 91 22.65 -33.66 -4.23
C ALA A 91 23.26 -32.51 -5.05
N SER A 92 23.35 -32.68 -6.37
CA SER A 92 23.77 -31.62 -7.31
C SER A 92 22.83 -30.42 -7.27
N TYR A 93 21.51 -30.63 -7.16
CA TYR A 93 20.51 -29.58 -7.01
C TYR A 93 20.60 -28.92 -5.62
N SER A 94 20.58 -29.72 -4.54
CA SER A 94 20.64 -29.20 -3.17
C SER A 94 21.94 -28.40 -2.88
N SER A 95 23.04 -28.70 -3.58
CA SER A 95 24.28 -27.93 -3.46
C SER A 95 24.25 -26.55 -4.14
N GLN A 96 23.29 -26.30 -5.04
CA GLN A 96 23.18 -25.06 -5.82
C GLN A 96 22.20 -24.05 -5.21
N ILE A 97 21.25 -24.49 -4.39
CA ILE A 97 20.25 -23.61 -3.75
C ILE A 97 20.87 -22.73 -2.65
N GLN A 98 20.38 -21.50 -2.50
CA GLN A 98 20.99 -20.50 -1.61
C GLN A 98 20.54 -20.59 -0.15
N SER A 99 19.36 -21.14 0.10
CA SER A 99 18.81 -21.38 1.44
C SER A 99 18.15 -22.75 1.46
N LYS A 100 18.34 -23.47 2.56
CA LYS A 100 17.82 -24.83 2.75
C LYS A 100 16.67 -24.77 3.74
N PHE A 101 15.48 -25.08 3.25
CA PHE A 101 14.29 -25.33 4.03
C PHE A 101 13.35 -26.23 3.22
N PHE A 102 12.23 -26.65 3.79
CA PHE A 102 11.29 -27.54 3.12
C PHE A 102 10.68 -26.85 1.87
N PRO A 103 10.76 -27.45 0.66
CA PRO A 103 10.19 -26.86 -0.55
C PRO A 103 8.69 -26.60 -0.44
N THR A 104 8.19 -25.57 -1.10
CA THR A 104 6.75 -25.28 -1.08
C THR A 104 6.03 -26.14 -2.10
N ILE A 105 5.02 -26.88 -1.67
CA ILE A 105 4.18 -27.73 -2.52
C ILE A 105 2.76 -27.19 -2.51
N PHE A 106 2.31 -26.72 -3.68
CA PHE A 106 0.93 -26.31 -3.91
C PHE A 106 0.11 -27.48 -4.46
N LEU A 107 -1.02 -27.74 -3.81
CA LEU A 107 -2.02 -28.72 -4.21
C LEU A 107 -3.34 -27.98 -4.41
N ARG A 108 -4.10 -28.35 -5.45
CA ARG A 108 -5.39 -27.71 -5.77
C ARG A 108 -6.46 -27.96 -4.71
N ASN A 109 -6.51 -29.19 -4.18
CA ASN A 109 -7.56 -29.70 -3.32
C ASN A 109 -7.12 -29.88 -1.86
N PHE A 110 -5.84 -29.69 -1.56
CA PHE A 110 -5.25 -29.88 -0.24
C PHE A 110 -4.54 -28.61 0.24
N SER A 111 -4.31 -28.52 1.54
CA SER A 111 -3.50 -27.44 2.10
C SER A 111 -2.07 -27.49 1.56
N GLN A 112 -1.51 -26.30 1.30
CA GLN A 112 -0.13 -26.14 0.92
C GLN A 112 0.82 -26.75 1.97
N LEU A 113 1.85 -27.46 1.49
CA LEU A 113 2.95 -27.96 2.32
C LEU A 113 4.13 -27.00 2.23
N GLY A 114 4.77 -26.72 3.36
CA GLY A 114 5.81 -25.68 3.42
C GLY A 114 5.27 -24.28 3.16
N GLN A 115 6.20 -23.34 3.02
CA GLN A 115 5.92 -21.94 2.77
C GLN A 115 7.11 -21.32 2.02
N ASN A 116 6.81 -20.33 1.17
CA ASN A 116 7.79 -19.56 0.40
C ASN A 116 7.89 -18.15 0.97
N THR A 117 8.32 -18.01 2.22
CA THR A 117 8.51 -16.70 2.85
C THR A 117 9.82 -16.69 3.62
N SER A 118 10.91 -16.36 2.92
CA SER A 118 12.22 -16.21 3.53
C SER A 118 12.99 -15.06 2.90
N SER A 119 13.53 -14.17 3.73
CA SER A 119 14.34 -13.04 3.27
C SER A 119 15.25 -12.53 4.37
N LEU A 120 16.25 -11.76 3.95
CA LEU A 120 17.08 -10.95 4.83
C LEU A 120 16.86 -9.47 4.48
N ASP A 121 16.22 -8.73 5.38
CA ASP A 121 15.96 -7.30 5.22
C ASP A 121 16.72 -6.52 6.30
N ASN A 122 17.59 -5.59 5.90
CA ASN A 122 18.34 -4.76 6.84
C ASN A 122 18.10 -3.29 6.54
N TRP A 123 17.06 -2.75 7.15
CA TRP A 123 16.68 -1.36 7.00
C TRP A 123 17.59 -0.47 7.85
N LYS A 124 18.07 0.63 7.28
CA LYS A 124 18.93 1.58 7.99
C LYS A 124 18.49 2.99 7.63
N SER A 125 18.52 3.89 8.60
CA SER A 125 18.36 5.31 8.34
C SER A 125 19.29 6.13 9.20
N GLN A 126 19.86 7.15 8.58
CA GLN A 126 20.71 8.13 9.23
C GLN A 126 20.10 9.50 8.96
N ILE A 127 19.93 10.29 10.00
CA ILE A 127 19.37 11.64 9.90
C ILE A 127 20.24 12.59 10.70
N ILE A 128 20.58 13.72 10.08
CA ILE A 128 21.17 14.87 10.74
C ILE A 128 20.24 16.03 10.44
N ASN A 129 19.79 16.74 11.47
CA ASN A 129 19.05 17.98 11.28
C ASN A 129 19.47 19.04 12.29
N GLY A 130 19.28 20.30 11.91
CA GLY A 130 19.49 21.43 12.76
C GLY A 130 18.43 22.50 12.53
N THR A 131 18.05 23.19 13.60
CA THR A 131 17.12 24.31 13.55
C THR A 131 17.64 25.49 14.36
N LEU A 132 17.36 26.69 13.88
CA LEU A 132 17.58 27.95 14.58
C LEU A 132 16.23 28.65 14.68
N ALA A 133 15.76 28.88 15.90
CA ALA A 133 14.57 29.67 16.18
C ALA A 133 14.99 31.01 16.76
N ARG A 134 14.46 32.11 16.20
CA ARG A 134 14.72 33.46 16.67
C ARG A 134 13.46 34.31 16.69
N THR A 135 13.13 34.87 17.85
CA THR A 135 12.06 35.86 17.97
C THR A 135 12.64 37.27 17.94
N GLU A 136 12.24 38.07 16.96
CA GLU A 136 12.67 39.48 16.84
C GLU A 136 11.46 40.38 16.61
N ARG A 137 11.14 41.22 17.61
CA ARG A 137 9.98 42.12 17.58
C ARG A 137 8.67 41.35 17.27
N ARG A 138 8.12 41.57 16.07
CA ARG A 138 6.86 40.99 15.58
C ARG A 138 7.07 39.74 14.74
N HIS A 139 8.31 39.27 14.61
CA HIS A 139 8.70 38.12 13.79
C HIS A 139 9.12 36.95 14.68
N ASN A 140 8.72 35.75 14.27
CA ASN A 140 9.22 34.51 14.84
C ASN A 140 9.83 33.68 13.71
N LEU A 141 11.14 33.79 13.57
CA LEU A 141 11.91 33.22 12.48
C LEU A 141 12.38 31.81 12.86
N THR A 142 12.18 30.85 11.97
CA THR A 142 12.74 29.50 12.10
C THR A 142 13.48 29.14 10.82
N PHE A 143 14.74 28.77 10.96
CA PHE A 143 15.56 28.24 9.87
C PHE A 143 15.93 26.81 10.20
N GLY A 144 16.10 25.97 9.20
CA GLY A 144 16.64 24.64 9.44
C GLY A 144 17.14 23.94 8.20
N ALA A 145 17.91 22.89 8.46
CA ALA A 145 18.47 22.02 7.45
C ALA A 145 18.34 20.56 7.91
N GLU A 146 18.17 19.67 6.95
CA GLU A 146 18.12 18.23 7.18
C GLU A 146 18.90 17.51 6.07
N TYR A 147 19.65 16.49 6.46
CA TYR A 147 20.15 15.46 5.59
C TYR A 147 19.71 14.10 6.12
N ARG A 148 19.24 13.24 5.24
CA ARG A 148 18.84 11.88 5.56
C ARG A 148 19.36 10.92 4.49
N ARG A 149 19.92 9.80 4.94
CA ARG A 149 20.18 8.64 4.09
C ARG A 149 19.32 7.49 4.58
N ILE A 150 18.53 6.93 3.67
CA ILE A 150 17.72 5.72 3.92
C ILE A 150 18.36 4.61 3.11
N ARG A 151 18.63 3.46 3.74
CA ARG A 151 19.21 2.28 3.11
C ARG A 151 18.38 1.05 3.41
N MET A 152 18.46 0.08 2.50
CA MET A 152 18.00 -1.27 2.72
C MET A 152 18.99 -2.23 2.11
N ASP A 153 19.49 -3.18 2.89
CA ASP A 153 20.10 -4.38 2.30
C ASP A 153 19.01 -5.46 2.22
N PHE A 154 18.78 -6.03 1.04
CA PHE A 154 17.72 -6.99 0.80
C PHE A 154 18.24 -8.22 0.04
N GLN A 155 17.81 -9.40 0.45
CA GLN A 155 17.96 -10.63 -0.33
C GLN A 155 16.76 -11.54 -0.08
N ASP A 156 16.13 -11.97 -1.17
CA ASP A 156 14.98 -12.87 -1.13
C ASP A 156 15.44 -14.33 -1.28
N PHE A 157 14.95 -15.21 -0.42
CA PHE A 157 15.21 -16.64 -0.41
C PHE A 157 13.92 -17.46 -0.52
N SER A 158 12.77 -16.81 -0.75
CA SER A 158 11.44 -17.42 -0.67
C SER A 158 11.29 -18.65 -1.57
N ASN A 159 11.88 -18.63 -2.76
CA ASN A 159 11.86 -19.75 -3.72
C ASN A 159 13.16 -20.56 -3.75
N ALA A 160 14.09 -20.37 -2.79
CA ALA A 160 15.43 -20.97 -2.85
C ALA A 160 15.43 -22.51 -2.94
N PRO A 161 14.67 -23.29 -2.13
CA PRO A 161 14.60 -24.74 -2.27
C PRO A 161 13.60 -25.21 -3.33
N GLY A 162 12.89 -24.27 -3.96
CA GLY A 162 11.90 -24.51 -5.00
C GLY A 162 10.46 -24.44 -4.51
N THR A 163 9.60 -24.01 -5.43
CA THR A 163 8.14 -24.11 -5.31
C THR A 163 7.62 -24.98 -6.43
N TYR A 164 6.67 -25.87 -6.14
CA TYR A 164 6.14 -26.84 -7.11
C TYR A 164 4.62 -26.94 -6.98
N THR A 165 3.92 -26.87 -8.11
CA THR A 165 2.45 -26.95 -8.15
C THR A 165 2.01 -28.25 -8.78
N PHE A 166 1.05 -28.92 -8.15
CA PHE A 166 0.36 -30.09 -8.69
C PHE A 166 -1.13 -29.79 -8.75
N SER A 167 -1.75 -30.00 -9.91
CA SER A 167 -3.14 -29.59 -10.14
C SER A 167 -4.07 -30.74 -10.57
N GLY A 168 -3.50 -31.92 -10.87
CA GLY A 168 -4.19 -33.04 -11.50
C GLY A 168 -4.07 -33.05 -13.03
N ALA A 169 -3.26 -32.16 -13.64
CA ALA A 169 -3.23 -32.01 -15.09
C ALA A 169 -2.60 -33.21 -15.81
N PHE A 170 -1.74 -33.98 -15.15
CA PHE A 170 -1.13 -35.19 -15.73
C PHE A 170 -1.90 -36.48 -15.42
N THR A 171 -2.96 -36.40 -14.60
CA THR A 171 -3.80 -37.55 -14.20
C THR A 171 -5.26 -37.41 -14.61
N GLN A 172 -5.65 -36.28 -15.21
CA GLN A 172 -6.96 -36.05 -15.80
C GLN A 172 -7.18 -36.85 -17.09
N SER A 173 -8.45 -37.01 -17.47
CA SER A 173 -8.90 -37.80 -18.61
C SER A 173 -8.46 -37.29 -19.98
N GLY A 174 -8.03 -36.02 -20.07
CA GLY A 174 -7.46 -35.43 -21.27
C GLY A 174 -6.67 -34.15 -20.98
N PRO A 175 -5.72 -33.77 -21.85
CA PRO A 175 -4.92 -32.56 -21.70
C PRO A 175 -5.80 -31.31 -21.64
N ASN A 176 -5.50 -30.41 -20.72
CA ASN A 176 -6.19 -29.12 -20.52
C ASN A 176 -7.71 -29.23 -20.31
N ALA A 177 -8.21 -30.37 -19.84
CA ALA A 177 -9.58 -30.56 -19.36
C ALA A 177 -9.81 -29.85 -18.00
N SER A 178 -9.24 -28.66 -17.82
CA SER A 178 -9.26 -27.90 -16.57
C SER A 178 -10.70 -27.71 -16.10
N GLY A 179 -11.04 -28.35 -14.97
CA GLY A 179 -12.36 -28.24 -14.34
C GLY A 179 -13.32 -29.39 -14.59
N ASP A 180 -12.93 -30.45 -15.31
CA ASP A 180 -13.75 -31.67 -15.46
C ASP A 180 -13.81 -32.54 -14.20
N GLY A 181 -12.91 -32.29 -13.24
CA GLY A 181 -12.81 -33.01 -11.97
C GLY A 181 -12.21 -34.43 -12.08
N SER A 182 -11.69 -34.83 -13.24
CA SER A 182 -11.19 -36.18 -13.48
C SER A 182 -9.75 -36.40 -13.01
N GLY A 183 -8.95 -35.32 -12.88
CA GLY A 183 -7.56 -35.37 -12.41
C GLY A 183 -7.39 -35.18 -10.90
N SER A 184 -6.32 -35.77 -10.34
CA SER A 184 -5.97 -35.70 -8.92
C SER A 184 -4.58 -35.11 -8.72
N ASP A 185 -4.51 -33.95 -8.06
CA ASP A 185 -3.28 -33.28 -7.65
C ASP A 185 -2.40 -34.14 -6.74
N LEU A 186 -3.02 -34.94 -5.86
CA LEU A 186 -2.29 -35.90 -5.03
C LEU A 186 -1.69 -37.05 -5.89
N ALA A 187 -2.38 -37.50 -6.93
CA ALA A 187 -1.84 -38.50 -7.83
C ALA A 187 -0.66 -37.95 -8.65
N ASP A 188 -0.75 -36.72 -9.16
CA ASP A 188 0.38 -36.03 -9.81
C ASP A 188 1.59 -35.94 -8.87
N LEU A 189 1.37 -35.64 -7.58
CA LEU A 189 2.42 -35.59 -6.56
C LEU A 189 3.07 -36.97 -6.34
N LEU A 190 2.28 -38.03 -6.21
CA LEU A 190 2.78 -39.40 -6.03
C LEU A 190 3.56 -39.89 -7.26
N LEU A 191 3.18 -39.46 -8.46
CA LEU A 191 3.92 -39.70 -9.70
C LEU A 191 5.18 -38.81 -9.81
N GLY A 192 5.20 -37.70 -9.10
CA GLY A 192 6.28 -36.73 -9.12
C GLY A 192 6.26 -35.79 -10.33
N TYR A 193 5.07 -35.49 -10.88
CA TYR A 193 4.89 -34.66 -12.07
C TYR A 193 4.18 -33.34 -11.74
N PRO A 194 4.92 -32.31 -11.27
CA PRO A 194 4.34 -30.99 -11.08
C PRO A 194 3.99 -30.35 -12.43
N VAL A 195 2.96 -29.51 -12.46
CA VAL A 195 2.53 -28.75 -13.65
C VAL A 195 3.28 -27.44 -13.80
N SER A 196 3.93 -26.99 -12.74
CA SER A 196 4.85 -25.86 -12.74
C SER A 196 5.77 -25.93 -11.53
N GLY A 197 6.88 -25.22 -11.60
CA GLY A 197 7.76 -25.00 -10.47
C GLY A 197 8.80 -23.95 -10.77
N GLU A 198 9.42 -23.41 -9.73
CA GLU A 198 10.39 -22.34 -9.85
C GLU A 198 11.40 -22.37 -8.71
N VAL A 199 12.66 -22.08 -9.05
CA VAL A 199 13.77 -21.87 -8.11
C VAL A 199 14.49 -20.59 -8.44
N ASP A 200 14.64 -19.72 -7.46
CA ASP A 200 15.35 -18.45 -7.62
C ASP A 200 16.74 -18.50 -7.01
N LEU A 201 17.73 -18.02 -7.78
CA LEU A 201 19.04 -17.64 -7.27
C LEU A 201 19.15 -16.12 -7.31
N THR A 202 19.18 -15.49 -6.14
CA THR A 202 19.14 -14.03 -5.99
C THR A 202 20.50 -13.47 -5.58
N THR A 203 20.81 -12.26 -6.05
CA THR A 203 21.92 -11.46 -5.53
C THR A 203 21.41 -10.51 -4.45
N ARG A 204 22.19 -10.33 -3.39
CA ARG A 204 21.88 -9.31 -2.37
C ARG A 204 21.98 -7.91 -2.97
N LEU A 205 20.92 -7.12 -2.80
CA LEU A 205 20.86 -5.73 -3.23
C LEU A 205 21.11 -4.80 -2.03
N ASN A 206 21.97 -3.79 -2.21
CA ASN A 206 22.26 -2.77 -1.20
C ASN A 206 21.75 -1.42 -1.69
N THR A 207 20.47 -1.16 -1.46
CA THR A 207 19.81 0.03 -1.99
C THR A 207 19.84 1.20 -1.02
N TYR A 208 19.84 2.42 -1.56
CA TYR A 208 19.80 3.64 -0.77
C TYR A 208 19.21 4.83 -1.54
N LEU A 209 18.77 5.84 -0.78
CA LEU A 209 18.46 7.17 -1.30
C LEU A 209 18.96 8.25 -0.34
N ASP A 210 19.23 9.42 -0.90
CA ASP A 210 19.64 10.61 -0.19
C ASP A 210 18.55 11.67 -0.26
N TYR A 211 18.22 12.25 0.89
CA TYR A 211 17.31 13.37 1.03
C TYR A 211 18.03 14.52 1.72
N PHE A 212 17.85 15.72 1.20
CA PHE A 212 18.32 16.95 1.83
C PHE A 212 17.25 18.01 1.73
N ALA A 213 17.19 18.87 2.74
CA ALA A 213 16.29 19.99 2.72
C ALA A 213 16.83 21.17 3.52
N VAL A 214 16.48 22.37 3.09
CA VAL A 214 16.68 23.60 3.85
C VAL A 214 15.39 24.40 3.87
N PHE A 215 15.11 25.08 4.97
CA PHE A 215 13.90 25.90 5.07
C PHE A 215 14.11 27.17 5.87
N ALA A 216 13.26 28.14 5.58
CA ALA A 216 13.06 29.36 6.35
C ALA A 216 11.55 29.56 6.55
N GLN A 217 11.15 29.96 7.75
CA GLN A 217 9.79 30.29 8.10
C GLN A 217 9.77 31.55 8.98
N ASP A 218 8.76 32.39 8.78
CA ASP A 218 8.46 33.55 9.60
C ASP A 218 6.98 33.57 9.99
N ASP A 219 6.70 33.55 11.29
CA ASP A 219 5.38 33.93 11.81
C ASP A 219 5.39 35.43 12.14
N TRP A 220 4.85 36.21 11.23
CA TRP A 220 4.89 37.67 11.28
C TRP A 220 3.56 38.25 11.76
N ARG A 221 3.55 38.82 12.96
CA ARG A 221 2.43 39.60 13.49
C ARG A 221 2.43 41.01 12.91
N VAL A 222 1.94 41.17 11.68
CA VAL A 222 1.86 42.46 10.96
C VAL A 222 1.16 43.52 11.84
N THR A 223 0.00 43.15 12.40
CA THR A 223 -0.76 43.96 13.35
C THR A 223 -1.28 43.07 14.49
N PRO A 224 -1.85 43.62 15.58
CA PRO A 224 -2.50 42.80 16.61
C PRO A 224 -3.63 41.91 16.09
N ARG A 225 -4.18 42.20 14.90
CA ARG A 225 -5.29 41.45 14.28
C ARG A 225 -4.86 40.61 13.09
N LEU A 226 -3.67 40.83 12.52
CA LEU A 226 -3.20 40.14 11.32
C LEU A 226 -1.86 39.45 11.59
N THR A 227 -1.85 38.13 11.45
CA THR A 227 -0.63 37.32 11.45
C THR A 227 -0.49 36.65 10.09
N LEU A 228 0.72 36.68 9.53
CA LEU A 228 1.11 35.95 8.33
C LEU A 228 2.07 34.83 8.73
N ASN A 229 1.93 33.68 8.08
CA ASN A 229 2.84 32.53 8.21
C ASN A 229 3.49 32.32 6.85
N LEU A 230 4.75 32.67 6.72
CA LEU A 230 5.48 32.65 5.46
C LEU A 230 6.60 31.62 5.56
N GLY A 231 6.57 30.60 4.73
CA GLY A 231 7.57 29.54 4.72
C GLY A 231 8.02 29.22 3.31
N LEU A 232 9.32 28.97 3.15
CA LEU A 232 9.88 28.37 1.96
C LEU A 232 10.79 27.22 2.37
N ARG A 233 10.57 26.07 1.74
CA ARG A 233 11.43 24.92 1.87
C ARG A 233 11.94 24.52 0.50
N TYR A 234 13.23 24.23 0.42
CA TYR A 234 13.85 23.58 -0.71
C TYR A 234 14.15 22.14 -0.29
N GLU A 235 13.77 21.18 -1.12
CA GLU A 235 13.99 19.76 -0.89
C GLU A 235 14.66 19.14 -2.12
N GLY A 236 15.55 18.20 -1.89
CA GLY A 236 16.11 17.34 -2.91
C GLY A 236 16.07 15.90 -2.42
N GLU A 237 15.56 15.01 -3.26
CA GLU A 237 15.55 13.57 -3.01
C GLU A 237 16.12 12.90 -4.25
N THR A 238 17.13 12.05 -4.09
CA THR A 238 17.60 11.22 -5.18
C THR A 238 16.60 10.10 -5.46
N GLY A 239 16.57 9.60 -6.69
CA GLY A 239 15.99 8.29 -6.93
C GLY A 239 16.69 7.18 -6.13
N LEU A 240 16.06 6.01 -6.05
CA LEU A 240 16.66 4.83 -5.45
C LEU A 240 17.93 4.43 -6.23
N LYS A 241 19.02 4.17 -5.51
CA LYS A 241 20.31 3.70 -6.02
C LYS A 241 20.65 2.36 -5.41
N GLU A 242 21.61 1.65 -5.99
CA GLU A 242 22.22 0.45 -5.42
C GLU A 242 23.75 0.59 -5.47
N ASP A 243 24.45 0.17 -4.41
CA ASP A 243 25.89 0.41 -4.22
C ASP A 243 26.76 -0.13 -5.37
N HIS A 244 26.32 -1.17 -6.09
CA HIS A 244 27.02 -1.84 -7.19
C HIS A 244 26.35 -1.67 -8.57
N ASN A 245 25.37 -0.76 -8.70
CA ASN A 245 24.60 -0.53 -9.92
C ASN A 245 23.87 -1.78 -10.48
N GLN A 246 23.30 -2.61 -9.61
CA GLN A 246 22.61 -3.85 -10.00
C GLN A 246 21.15 -3.65 -10.43
N LEU A 247 20.61 -2.45 -10.29
CA LEU A 247 19.21 -2.15 -10.60
C LEU A 247 18.99 -1.83 -12.09
N ALA A 248 17.82 -2.22 -12.59
CA ALA A 248 17.20 -1.58 -13.75
C ALA A 248 16.72 -0.19 -13.35
N VAL A 249 17.06 0.81 -14.17
CA VAL A 249 16.70 2.23 -13.97
C VAL A 249 15.73 2.75 -15.03
N GLY A 250 15.35 1.90 -15.99
CA GLY A 250 14.51 2.29 -17.10
C GLY A 250 14.24 1.14 -18.07
N PHE A 251 13.41 1.43 -19.06
CA PHE A 251 13.17 0.59 -20.22
C PHE A 251 13.11 1.51 -21.44
N ASP A 252 14.08 1.39 -22.32
CA ASP A 252 14.11 2.17 -23.56
C ASP A 252 13.18 1.52 -24.57
N ARG A 253 12.07 2.21 -24.84
CA ARG A 253 11.01 1.77 -25.76
C ARG A 253 11.38 1.94 -27.23
N THR A 254 12.54 2.49 -27.54
CA THR A 254 13.00 2.84 -28.89
C THR A 254 14.32 2.18 -29.28
N ALA A 255 15.10 1.71 -28.31
CA ALA A 255 16.34 0.97 -28.57
C ALA A 255 16.07 -0.28 -29.41
N THR A 256 16.88 -0.49 -30.45
CA THR A 256 16.79 -1.67 -31.30
C THR A 256 17.92 -2.65 -31.01
N SER A 257 17.65 -3.94 -31.20
CA SER A 257 18.62 -5.02 -31.06
C SER A 257 18.33 -6.10 -32.10
N GLN A 258 19.36 -6.81 -32.54
CA GLN A 258 19.22 -7.88 -33.52
C GLN A 258 19.34 -9.24 -32.84
N LEU A 259 18.30 -10.08 -32.95
CA LEU A 259 18.31 -11.44 -32.45
C LEU A 259 19.22 -12.34 -33.30
N ALA A 260 19.59 -13.50 -32.77
CA ALA A 260 20.46 -14.45 -33.47
C ALA A 260 19.89 -14.97 -34.80
N ASN A 261 18.56 -14.92 -34.98
CA ASN A 261 17.87 -15.25 -36.23
C ASN A 261 17.86 -14.10 -37.26
N GLY A 262 18.47 -12.95 -36.93
CA GLY A 262 18.52 -11.75 -37.77
C GLY A 262 17.36 -10.78 -37.59
N ALA A 263 16.31 -11.12 -36.82
CA ALA A 263 15.17 -10.25 -36.56
C ALA A 263 15.57 -9.02 -35.73
N THR A 264 15.11 -7.85 -36.15
CA THR A 264 15.27 -6.60 -35.38
C THR A 264 14.11 -6.45 -34.42
N VAL A 265 14.40 -6.34 -33.13
CA VAL A 265 13.44 -6.11 -32.06
C VAL A 265 13.68 -4.75 -31.43
N THR A 266 12.63 -4.15 -30.88
CA THR A 266 12.67 -2.83 -30.25
C THR A 266 12.29 -2.97 -28.78
N GLY A 267 12.92 -2.23 -27.87
CA GLY A 267 12.66 -2.32 -26.44
C GLY A 267 13.76 -3.05 -25.68
N GLY A 268 14.24 -2.48 -24.58
CA GLY A 268 15.21 -3.15 -23.71
C GLY A 268 15.40 -2.48 -22.35
N ILE A 269 15.84 -3.27 -21.36
CA ILE A 269 16.10 -2.79 -20.00
C ILE A 269 17.36 -1.91 -19.98
N LEU A 270 17.28 -0.81 -19.21
CA LEU A 270 18.40 0.07 -18.93
C LEU A 270 18.95 -0.22 -17.54
N PHE A 271 20.24 -0.54 -17.45
CA PHE A 271 20.92 -0.77 -16.19
C PHE A 271 21.60 0.49 -15.66
N ALA A 272 21.62 0.61 -14.33
CA ALA A 272 22.31 1.69 -13.64
C ALA A 272 23.76 1.82 -14.13
N GLY A 273 24.16 3.02 -14.57
CA GLY A 273 25.55 3.32 -14.95
C GLY A 273 26.11 2.58 -16.18
N VAL A 274 25.30 1.79 -16.90
CA VAL A 274 25.69 1.15 -18.17
C VAL A 274 25.33 2.07 -19.33
N ASP A 275 26.18 2.16 -20.35
CA ASP A 275 25.91 2.93 -21.59
C ASP A 275 25.48 4.40 -21.36
N GLY A 276 25.97 5.02 -20.28
CA GLY A 276 25.66 6.40 -19.91
C GLY A 276 24.33 6.60 -19.16
N ASN A 277 23.60 5.52 -18.86
CA ASN A 277 22.37 5.56 -18.09
C ASN A 277 22.58 6.11 -16.67
N ARG A 278 21.51 6.71 -16.11
CA ARG A 278 21.48 7.18 -14.72
C ARG A 278 21.81 6.05 -13.75
N ARG A 279 22.27 6.39 -12.54
CA ARG A 279 22.50 5.41 -11.46
C ARG A 279 21.34 5.33 -10.47
N ASP A 280 20.37 6.22 -10.61
CA ASP A 280 19.17 6.32 -9.80
C ASP A 280 17.91 6.13 -10.64
N ILE A 281 16.89 5.61 -9.97
CA ILE A 281 15.56 5.39 -10.54
C ILE A 281 14.80 6.72 -10.70
N GLY A 282 14.24 6.93 -11.89
CA GLY A 282 13.36 8.04 -12.21
C GLY A 282 14.07 9.39 -12.35
N ASP A 283 13.30 10.40 -12.75
CA ASP A 283 13.71 11.80 -12.81
C ASP A 283 12.96 12.64 -11.76
N LEU A 284 13.38 12.49 -10.50
CA LEU A 284 12.68 13.09 -9.37
C LEU A 284 12.87 14.60 -9.22
N SER A 285 13.74 15.22 -10.04
CA SER A 285 14.26 16.57 -9.89
C SER A 285 14.79 16.90 -8.48
N LEU A 286 16.03 17.39 -8.41
CA LEU A 286 16.56 17.93 -7.15
C LEU A 286 16.08 19.37 -6.90
N LEU A 287 15.29 19.95 -7.80
CA LEU A 287 14.82 21.34 -7.71
C LEU A 287 13.36 21.41 -7.24
N LYS A 288 13.10 21.01 -5.99
CA LYS A 288 11.75 21.00 -5.41
C LYS A 288 11.57 22.14 -4.41
N PHE A 289 10.87 23.20 -4.83
CA PHE A 289 10.45 24.28 -3.94
C PHE A 289 9.05 24.01 -3.38
N ALA A 290 8.95 24.08 -2.06
CA ALA A 290 7.75 23.83 -1.27
C ALA A 290 7.38 25.10 -0.47
N PRO A 291 6.84 26.15 -1.13
CA PRO A 291 6.34 27.33 -0.43
C PRO A 291 5.12 26.97 0.44
N ARG A 292 4.99 27.68 1.55
CA ARG A 292 3.84 27.62 2.46
C ARG A 292 3.47 29.04 2.86
N LEU A 293 2.23 29.41 2.59
CA LEU A 293 1.69 30.74 2.87
C LEU A 293 0.44 30.57 3.71
N GLY A 294 0.33 31.32 4.80
CA GLY A 294 -0.81 31.33 5.69
C GLY A 294 -1.12 32.74 6.16
N ALA A 295 -2.39 33.00 6.45
CA ALA A 295 -2.83 34.25 7.06
C ALA A 295 -3.95 33.96 8.06
N SER A 296 -3.93 34.70 9.16
CA SER A 296 -4.99 34.74 10.15
C SER A 296 -5.34 36.20 10.45
N TYR A 297 -6.60 36.56 10.23
CA TYR A 297 -7.13 37.89 10.40
C TYR A 297 -8.32 37.91 11.35
N GLN A 298 -8.17 38.59 12.49
CA GLN A 298 -9.24 38.86 13.43
C GLN A 298 -10.14 39.98 12.88
N ILE A 299 -11.20 39.59 12.18
CA ILE A 299 -12.20 40.52 11.61
C ILE A 299 -12.93 41.29 12.72
N ARG A 300 -13.33 40.55 13.77
CA ARG A 300 -13.99 41.08 14.98
C ARG A 300 -13.44 40.35 16.20
N THR A 301 -13.73 40.84 17.40
CA THR A 301 -13.20 40.26 18.65
C THR A 301 -13.42 38.75 18.77
N LYS A 302 -14.53 38.25 18.22
CA LYS A 302 -14.96 36.84 18.24
C LYS A 302 -14.96 36.14 16.87
N THR A 303 -14.39 36.77 15.86
CA THR A 303 -14.45 36.28 14.46
C THR A 303 -13.05 36.32 13.85
N VAL A 304 -12.55 35.16 13.44
CA VAL A 304 -11.23 35.02 12.80
C VAL A 304 -11.41 34.36 11.43
N LEU A 305 -10.85 34.99 10.40
CA LEU A 305 -10.68 34.38 9.09
C LEU A 305 -9.27 33.85 8.99
N ARG A 306 -9.13 32.58 8.60
CA ARG A 306 -7.85 31.94 8.35
C ARG A 306 -7.81 31.33 6.95
N GLY A 307 -6.63 31.33 6.35
CA GLY A 307 -6.43 30.65 5.09
C GLY A 307 -4.97 30.33 4.86
N GLY A 308 -4.71 29.41 3.95
CA GLY A 308 -3.36 29.05 3.58
C GLY A 308 -3.29 28.25 2.29
N TYR A 309 -2.08 28.21 1.74
CA TYR A 309 -1.70 27.47 0.55
C TYR A 309 -0.30 26.87 0.76
N GLY A 310 -0.07 25.66 0.28
CA GLY A 310 1.25 25.07 0.27
C GLY A 310 1.44 24.03 -0.81
N ILE A 311 2.69 23.86 -1.24
CA ILE A 311 3.12 22.75 -2.08
C ILE A 311 3.86 21.75 -1.22
N LEU A 312 3.52 20.48 -1.37
CA LEU A 312 4.16 19.35 -0.71
C LEU A 312 4.59 18.33 -1.76
N TYR A 313 5.74 17.71 -1.57
CA TYR A 313 6.17 16.57 -2.36
C TYR A 313 5.97 15.32 -1.53
N ALA A 314 5.22 14.35 -2.05
CA ALA A 314 5.07 13.06 -1.39
C ALA A 314 6.20 12.12 -1.81
N PRO A 315 6.78 11.34 -0.88
CA PRO A 315 7.83 10.40 -1.22
C PRO A 315 7.28 9.28 -2.07
N LEU A 316 8.12 8.72 -2.93
CA LEU A 316 7.80 7.49 -3.65
C LEU A 316 8.03 6.28 -2.74
N ARG A 317 7.16 5.29 -2.86
CA ARG A 317 7.37 3.98 -2.28
C ARG A 317 8.19 3.13 -3.25
N TYR A 318 9.35 2.67 -2.78
CA TYR A 318 10.14 1.65 -3.44
C TYR A 318 9.99 0.35 -2.68
N ASP A 319 9.47 -0.67 -3.34
CA ASP A 319 9.42 -2.00 -2.76
C ASP A 319 10.71 -2.76 -3.07
N PRO A 320 11.24 -3.53 -2.11
CA PRO A 320 12.39 -4.38 -2.34
C PRO A 320 11.97 -5.58 -3.18
N ILE A 321 12.02 -5.44 -4.49
CA ILE A 321 11.62 -6.50 -5.41
C ILE A 321 12.85 -6.95 -6.18
N GLY A 322 13.21 -8.24 -6.08
CA GLY A 322 14.31 -8.84 -6.86
C GLY A 322 14.13 -8.70 -8.37
N ALA A 323 12.87 -8.58 -8.83
CA ALA A 323 12.50 -8.30 -10.22
C ALA A 323 13.00 -6.94 -10.76
N LEU A 324 13.36 -5.99 -9.89
CA LEU A 324 13.95 -4.70 -10.29
C LEU A 324 15.44 -4.79 -10.58
N ALA A 325 16.05 -5.95 -10.37
CA ALA A 325 17.43 -6.24 -10.74
C ALA A 325 17.46 -7.40 -11.75
N PRO A 326 16.81 -7.26 -12.93
CA PRO A 326 16.77 -8.31 -13.94
C PRO A 326 18.20 -8.69 -14.33
N GLY A 327 18.54 -9.99 -14.33
CA GLY A 327 19.90 -10.48 -14.54
C GLY A 327 20.73 -10.67 -13.26
N TYR A 328 20.36 -10.06 -12.14
CA TYR A 328 20.93 -10.32 -10.80
C TYR A 328 20.08 -11.27 -9.96
N THR A 329 18.87 -11.57 -10.43
CA THR A 329 18.07 -12.72 -10.02
C THR A 329 17.93 -13.65 -11.21
N ALA A 330 18.20 -14.95 -11.01
CA ALA A 330 17.96 -15.98 -12.01
C ALA A 330 16.80 -16.85 -11.56
N ALA A 331 15.65 -16.67 -12.22
CA ALA A 331 14.49 -17.52 -12.07
C ALA A 331 14.66 -18.77 -12.95
N ASN A 332 14.70 -19.93 -12.32
CA ASN A 332 14.79 -21.22 -12.97
C ASN A 332 13.41 -21.86 -12.96
N SER A 333 12.68 -21.73 -14.06
CA SER A 333 11.36 -22.34 -14.20
C SER A 333 11.49 -23.82 -14.56
N TYR A 334 10.72 -24.66 -13.88
CA TYR A 334 10.58 -26.08 -14.16
C TYR A 334 9.84 -26.28 -15.48
N VAL A 335 10.38 -27.15 -16.34
CA VAL A 335 9.78 -27.51 -17.62
C VAL A 335 8.85 -28.69 -17.42
N ALA A 336 7.55 -28.42 -17.31
CA ALA A 336 6.55 -29.45 -17.03
C ALA A 336 6.21 -30.34 -18.23
N SER A 337 6.15 -29.75 -19.43
CA SER A 337 5.73 -30.41 -20.65
C SER A 337 6.19 -29.59 -21.87
N PHE A 338 6.34 -30.26 -23.02
CA PHE A 338 6.57 -29.61 -24.33
C PHE A 338 5.34 -29.67 -25.25
N ASP A 339 4.24 -30.26 -24.79
CA ASP A 339 3.05 -30.62 -25.56
C ASP A 339 1.76 -30.29 -24.81
N ASP A 340 1.78 -29.16 -24.09
CA ASP A 340 0.62 -28.61 -23.38
C ASP A 340 0.05 -29.57 -22.31
N ASN A 341 0.94 -30.12 -21.49
CA ASN A 341 0.67 -31.09 -20.42
C ASN A 341 0.07 -32.43 -20.90
N GLN A 342 0.22 -32.79 -22.17
CA GLN A 342 -0.11 -34.13 -22.65
C GLN A 342 0.85 -35.18 -22.09
N THR A 343 2.14 -34.88 -22.11
CA THR A 343 3.18 -35.72 -21.52
C THR A 343 4.07 -34.90 -20.60
N SER A 344 4.51 -35.53 -19.51
CA SER A 344 5.43 -34.88 -18.59
C SER A 344 6.85 -34.87 -19.17
N ALA A 345 7.47 -33.69 -19.22
CA ALA A 345 8.84 -33.49 -19.68
C ALA A 345 9.87 -33.50 -18.53
N GLY A 346 9.41 -33.53 -17.28
CA GLY A 346 10.26 -33.44 -16.09
C GLY A 346 9.73 -34.27 -14.93
N SER A 347 10.48 -34.31 -13.83
CA SER A 347 10.03 -34.92 -12.58
C SER A 347 10.60 -34.17 -11.39
N ILE A 348 9.85 -34.09 -10.28
CA ILE A 348 10.34 -33.50 -9.02
C ILE A 348 11.54 -34.26 -8.43
N ASN A 349 11.78 -35.51 -8.84
CA ASN A 349 12.98 -36.26 -8.46
C ASN A 349 14.27 -35.66 -9.04
N ASN A 350 14.18 -34.94 -10.16
CA ASN A 350 15.26 -34.17 -10.74
C ASN A 350 14.67 -33.01 -11.56
N PRO A 351 14.22 -31.94 -10.88
CA PRO A 351 13.40 -30.90 -11.51
C PRO A 351 14.22 -30.02 -12.47
N PHE A 352 15.55 -29.98 -12.29
CA PHE A 352 16.47 -29.20 -13.12
C PHE A 352 17.64 -30.08 -13.57
N PRO A 353 17.43 -30.99 -14.53
CA PRO A 353 18.45 -31.95 -14.95
C PRO A 353 19.68 -31.28 -15.57
N ALA A 354 19.52 -30.08 -16.16
CA ALA A 354 20.61 -29.26 -16.67
C ALA A 354 21.32 -28.40 -15.60
N GLY A 355 20.88 -28.48 -14.34
CA GLY A 355 21.33 -27.60 -13.25
C GLY A 355 20.61 -26.24 -13.24
N LEU A 356 20.93 -25.43 -12.23
CA LEU A 356 20.37 -24.09 -12.07
C LEU A 356 21.24 -23.06 -12.79
N GLN A 357 20.60 -22.24 -13.61
CA GLN A 357 21.20 -21.06 -14.22
C GLN A 357 21.49 -20.02 -13.14
N LYS A 358 22.69 -19.43 -13.21
CA LYS A 358 23.14 -18.38 -12.29
C LYS A 358 22.82 -17.00 -12.84
N PRO A 359 22.67 -15.98 -11.97
CA PRO A 359 22.59 -14.60 -12.40
C PRO A 359 23.77 -14.21 -13.30
N ILE A 360 23.50 -13.59 -14.44
CA ILE A 360 24.49 -13.15 -15.44
C ILE A 360 24.89 -11.68 -15.31
N GLY A 361 24.28 -10.97 -14.34
CA GLY A 361 24.42 -9.52 -14.15
C GLY A 361 23.83 -8.73 -15.31
N ASN A 362 24.46 -7.59 -15.61
CA ASN A 362 24.04 -6.67 -16.68
C ASN A 362 24.76 -6.89 -18.03
N SER A 363 25.48 -8.01 -18.18
CA SER A 363 26.29 -8.31 -19.37
C SER A 363 25.46 -8.44 -20.65
N ALA A 364 24.21 -8.92 -20.53
CA ALA A 364 23.27 -9.04 -21.65
C ALA A 364 22.68 -7.69 -22.12
N ARG A 365 22.82 -6.61 -21.33
CA ARG A 365 22.33 -5.26 -21.68
C ARG A 365 20.86 -5.30 -22.17
N LEU A 366 20.58 -4.76 -23.36
CA LEU A 366 19.26 -4.74 -23.99
C LEU A 366 18.67 -6.14 -24.23
N PHE A 367 19.49 -7.19 -24.32
CA PHE A 367 19.02 -8.57 -24.44
C PHE A 367 18.51 -9.17 -23.12
N THR A 368 18.66 -8.46 -21.99
CA THR A 368 18.22 -8.99 -20.69
C THR A 368 16.71 -9.15 -20.65
N GLY A 369 16.27 -10.37 -20.33
CA GLY A 369 14.85 -10.70 -20.18
C GLY A 369 14.10 -10.96 -21.49
N ILE A 370 14.76 -10.87 -22.65
CA ILE A 370 14.14 -11.26 -23.94
C ILE A 370 13.61 -12.70 -23.82
N GLY A 371 12.41 -12.93 -24.34
CA GLY A 371 11.68 -14.19 -24.20
C GLY A 371 10.70 -14.20 -23.01
N ASN A 372 10.86 -13.30 -22.04
CA ASN A 372 10.16 -13.34 -20.75
C ASN A 372 9.47 -12.01 -20.41
N SER A 373 8.89 -11.94 -19.22
CA SER A 373 8.37 -10.70 -18.65
C SER A 373 9.50 -9.88 -18.06
N VAL A 374 9.47 -8.58 -18.24
CA VAL A 374 10.42 -7.65 -17.62
C VAL A 374 9.70 -6.62 -16.76
N THR A 375 10.34 -6.21 -15.66
CA THR A 375 9.82 -5.22 -14.73
C THR A 375 10.88 -4.16 -14.48
N SER A 376 10.50 -2.88 -14.55
CA SER A 376 11.36 -1.75 -14.22
C SER A 376 10.52 -0.57 -13.72
N TYR A 377 11.17 0.42 -13.13
CA TYR A 377 10.58 1.76 -13.09
C TYR A 377 10.75 2.45 -14.44
N ASP A 378 9.81 3.30 -14.80
CA ASP A 378 9.95 4.18 -15.95
C ASP A 378 11.02 5.24 -15.65
N GLN A 379 11.94 5.46 -16.60
CA GLN A 379 13.01 6.44 -16.46
C GLN A 379 12.50 7.88 -16.33
N ASN A 380 11.27 8.16 -16.77
CA ASN A 380 10.60 9.45 -16.67
C ASN A 380 9.65 9.52 -15.47
N LEU A 381 9.84 8.67 -14.46
CA LEU A 381 9.08 8.76 -13.23
C LEU A 381 9.43 10.05 -12.47
N HIS A 382 8.43 10.83 -12.08
CA HIS A 382 8.58 12.12 -11.40
C HIS A 382 8.16 12.06 -9.93
N ALA A 383 8.65 13.01 -9.13
CA ALA A 383 8.21 13.17 -7.75
C ALA A 383 6.72 13.59 -7.67
N PRO A 384 5.89 12.90 -6.87
CA PRO A 384 4.52 13.30 -6.59
C PRO A 384 4.43 14.70 -5.98
N LEU A 385 3.55 15.55 -6.52
CA LEU A 385 3.35 16.92 -6.06
C LEU A 385 1.90 17.12 -5.63
N VAL A 386 1.70 17.68 -4.44
CA VAL A 386 0.39 18.01 -3.86
C VAL A 386 0.33 19.48 -3.53
N GLN A 387 -0.58 20.21 -4.17
CA GLN A 387 -0.97 21.55 -3.78
C GLN A 387 -2.13 21.45 -2.79
N GLN A 388 -1.99 22.03 -1.60
CA GLN A 388 -3.03 22.06 -0.59
C GLN A 388 -3.42 23.51 -0.30
N PHE A 389 -4.72 23.75 -0.13
CA PHE A 389 -5.23 25.06 0.23
C PHE A 389 -6.43 24.94 1.14
N SER A 390 -6.62 25.94 1.99
CA SER A 390 -7.77 26.04 2.86
C SER A 390 -8.16 27.49 3.11
N VAL A 391 -9.45 27.72 3.34
CA VAL A 391 -9.98 28.98 3.84
C VAL A 391 -11.11 28.68 4.80
N GLY A 392 -11.13 29.33 5.96
CA GLY A 392 -12.14 29.06 6.97
C GLY A 392 -12.38 30.23 7.91
N VAL A 393 -13.58 30.25 8.49
CA VAL A 393 -14.01 31.25 9.45
C VAL A 393 -14.27 30.56 10.79
N GLU A 394 -13.61 31.06 11.83
CA GLU A 394 -13.88 30.72 13.22
C GLU A 394 -14.72 31.82 13.87
N GLN A 395 -15.77 31.42 14.58
CA GLN A 395 -16.68 32.29 15.29
C GLN A 395 -16.97 31.74 16.69
N GLU A 396 -16.80 32.58 17.72
CA GLU A 396 -17.38 32.30 19.04
C GLU A 396 -18.85 32.76 19.05
N LEU A 397 -19.76 31.81 19.20
CA LEU A 397 -21.20 32.00 19.34
C LEU A 397 -21.60 32.14 20.82
N PRO A 398 -22.83 32.63 21.13
CA PRO A 398 -23.35 32.66 22.49
C PRO A 398 -23.28 31.29 23.18
N GLY A 399 -23.07 31.30 24.51
CA GLY A 399 -22.92 30.07 25.30
C GLY A 399 -21.56 29.40 25.18
N HIS A 400 -20.52 30.16 24.80
CA HIS A 400 -19.13 29.71 24.65
C HIS A 400 -18.97 28.53 23.68
N ILE A 401 -19.64 28.64 22.53
CA ILE A 401 -19.54 27.66 21.45
C ILE A 401 -18.57 28.22 20.40
N ALA A 402 -17.48 27.53 20.13
CA ALA A 402 -16.59 27.83 19.02
C ALA A 402 -17.05 27.06 17.78
N LEU A 403 -17.41 27.77 16.71
CA LEU A 403 -17.76 27.21 15.42
C LEU A 403 -16.66 27.52 14.40
N ASP A 404 -16.18 26.50 13.71
CA ASP A 404 -15.32 26.63 12.53
C ASP A 404 -16.04 26.08 11.29
N ALA A 405 -16.02 26.85 10.21
CA ALA A 405 -16.45 26.41 8.89
C ALA A 405 -15.32 26.67 7.90
N SER A 406 -14.77 25.59 7.33
CA SER A 406 -13.57 25.63 6.50
C SER A 406 -13.77 24.89 5.20
N TYR A 407 -13.40 25.52 4.07
CA TYR A 407 -13.18 24.83 2.81
C TYR A 407 -11.72 24.38 2.72
N ILE A 408 -11.51 23.11 2.37
CA ILE A 408 -10.19 22.49 2.21
C ILE A 408 -10.15 21.83 0.83
N GLY A 409 -9.07 22.04 0.09
CA GLY A 409 -8.86 21.41 -1.20
C GLY A 409 -7.43 20.95 -1.41
N SER A 410 -7.28 19.93 -2.25
CA SER A 410 -5.97 19.52 -2.76
C SER A 410 -6.01 19.17 -4.24
N ARG A 411 -4.90 19.43 -4.92
CA ARG A 411 -4.64 19.04 -6.31
C ARG A 411 -3.32 18.31 -6.36
N SER A 412 -3.36 17.05 -6.78
CA SER A 412 -2.20 16.17 -6.79
C SER A 412 -1.90 15.73 -8.22
N ILE A 413 -0.62 15.77 -8.59
CA ILE A 413 -0.12 15.31 -9.90
C ILE A 413 1.10 14.43 -9.69
N ASN A 414 1.48 13.68 -10.74
CA ASN A 414 2.60 12.74 -10.72
C ASN A 414 2.48 11.70 -9.59
N LEU A 415 1.26 11.33 -9.21
CA LEU A 415 1.02 10.26 -8.26
C LEU A 415 1.40 8.92 -8.91
N ASN A 416 1.89 8.00 -8.09
CA ASN A 416 1.95 6.60 -8.50
C ASN A 416 0.51 6.08 -8.66
N PRO A 417 0.11 5.59 -9.85
CA PRO A 417 -1.22 5.05 -10.06
C PRO A 417 -1.56 3.87 -9.16
N SER A 418 -0.55 3.14 -8.66
CA SER A 418 -0.69 2.17 -7.57
C SER A 418 0.00 2.75 -6.33
N PRO A 419 -0.70 3.47 -5.42
CA PRO A 419 -0.06 4.08 -4.25
C PRO A 419 0.54 3.06 -3.29
N THR A 420 0.03 1.83 -3.33
CA THR A 420 0.63 0.67 -2.67
C THR A 420 1.91 0.20 -3.36
N GLY A 421 2.45 0.87 -4.38
CA GLY A 421 3.71 0.52 -5.04
C GLY A 421 3.79 -0.88 -5.63
N SER A 422 2.69 -1.64 -5.63
CA SER A 422 2.71 -3.10 -5.79
C SER A 422 2.37 -3.54 -7.21
N THR A 423 1.69 -2.69 -8.00
CA THR A 423 1.23 -3.07 -9.34
C THR A 423 1.81 -2.17 -10.42
N PRO A 424 2.73 -2.67 -11.26
CA PRO A 424 3.19 -1.98 -12.45
C PRO A 424 2.13 -2.01 -13.56
N ILE A 425 2.32 -1.19 -14.60
CA ILE A 425 1.49 -1.18 -15.81
C ILE A 425 2.18 -1.97 -16.92
N ASN A 426 1.45 -2.89 -17.56
CA ASN A 426 1.95 -3.59 -18.74
C ASN A 426 1.86 -2.69 -19.98
N PHE A 427 2.98 -2.09 -20.39
CA PHE A 427 3.12 -1.31 -21.62
C PHE A 427 3.28 -2.17 -22.88
N ASN A 428 3.31 -3.50 -22.74
CA ASN A 428 3.27 -4.44 -23.86
C ASN A 428 1.84 -4.91 -24.19
N GLN A 429 0.83 -4.13 -23.80
CA GLN A 429 -0.56 -4.39 -24.17
C GLN A 429 -0.71 -4.34 -25.70
N LEU A 430 -1.54 -5.22 -26.28
CA LEU A 430 -1.91 -5.15 -27.69
C LEU A 430 -2.63 -3.83 -27.98
N ASP A 431 -2.25 -3.14 -29.04
CA ASP A 431 -2.94 -1.92 -29.49
C ASP A 431 -4.41 -2.24 -29.81
N PRO A 432 -5.40 -1.57 -29.18
CA PRO A 432 -6.82 -1.83 -29.38
C PRO A 432 -7.30 -1.70 -30.84
N SER A 433 -6.57 -1.00 -31.71
CA SER A 433 -6.86 -0.97 -33.16
C SER A 433 -6.86 -2.36 -33.80
N ASN A 434 -6.07 -3.30 -33.26
CA ASN A 434 -6.01 -4.68 -33.73
C ASN A 434 -7.21 -5.53 -33.30
N PHE A 435 -8.07 -5.06 -32.39
CA PHE A 435 -9.26 -5.82 -31.96
C PHE A 435 -10.23 -6.12 -33.10
N SER A 436 -10.20 -5.31 -34.17
CA SER A 436 -10.94 -5.57 -35.40
C SER A 436 -10.63 -6.92 -36.05
N LEU A 437 -9.47 -7.53 -35.76
CA LEU A 437 -9.07 -8.86 -36.25
C LEU A 437 -9.83 -10.01 -35.57
N GLY A 438 -10.53 -9.76 -34.46
CA GLY A 438 -11.36 -10.75 -33.78
C GLY A 438 -10.60 -12.03 -33.42
N SER A 439 -11.21 -13.19 -33.66
CA SER A 439 -10.65 -14.50 -33.31
C SER A 439 -9.33 -14.84 -33.97
N SER A 440 -8.98 -14.19 -35.08
CA SER A 440 -7.69 -14.43 -35.76
C SER A 440 -6.47 -14.00 -34.93
N LEU A 441 -6.68 -13.21 -33.87
CA LEU A 441 -5.64 -12.84 -32.90
C LEU A 441 -5.13 -14.04 -32.09
N SER A 442 -5.89 -15.13 -32.04
CA SER A 442 -5.52 -16.37 -31.34
C SER A 442 -4.94 -17.43 -32.29
N ASP A 443 -4.86 -17.15 -33.60
CA ASP A 443 -4.25 -18.08 -34.55
C ASP A 443 -2.76 -18.23 -34.23
N GLU A 444 -2.27 -19.48 -34.18
CA GLU A 444 -0.83 -19.77 -34.14
C GLU A 444 -0.20 -19.41 -35.49
N VAL A 445 0.73 -18.46 -35.46
CA VAL A 445 1.48 -17.98 -36.64
C VAL A 445 2.98 -18.19 -36.43
N PRO A 446 3.79 -18.29 -37.50
CA PRO A 446 5.24 -18.34 -37.37
C PRO A 446 5.77 -17.16 -36.54
N ASN A 447 6.59 -17.46 -35.55
CA ASN A 447 7.15 -16.45 -34.67
C ASN A 447 8.33 -15.73 -35.36
N PRO A 448 8.21 -14.42 -35.68
CA PRO A 448 9.30 -13.68 -36.33
C PRO A 448 10.55 -13.58 -35.45
N ASN A 449 10.39 -13.72 -34.13
CA ASN A 449 11.48 -13.64 -33.16
C ASN A 449 12.05 -15.01 -32.77
N TYR A 450 11.66 -16.09 -33.47
CA TYR A 450 12.07 -17.44 -33.12
C TYR A 450 13.59 -17.64 -33.19
N VAL A 451 14.18 -18.07 -32.09
CA VAL A 451 15.57 -18.51 -31.97
C VAL A 451 15.56 -19.91 -31.38
N ALA A 452 16.09 -20.89 -32.12
CA ALA A 452 16.15 -22.27 -31.65
C ALA A 452 16.96 -22.36 -30.34
N GLY A 453 16.35 -22.93 -29.29
CA GLY A 453 16.93 -23.00 -27.94
C GLY A 453 16.89 -21.66 -27.18
N GLY A 454 16.22 -20.64 -27.70
CA GLY A 454 15.98 -19.38 -27.00
C GLY A 454 15.02 -19.52 -25.82
N PRO A 455 15.07 -18.62 -24.83
CA PRO A 455 14.18 -18.67 -23.67
C PRO A 455 12.74 -18.23 -24.01
N GLY A 456 11.77 -18.77 -23.27
CA GLY A 456 10.38 -18.31 -23.27
C GLY A 456 9.77 -18.15 -24.67
N ILE A 457 9.12 -17.01 -24.92
CA ILE A 457 8.34 -16.77 -26.14
C ILE A 457 9.21 -16.77 -27.41
N ILE A 458 10.50 -16.46 -27.33
CA ILE A 458 11.40 -16.49 -28.50
C ILE A 458 11.93 -17.92 -28.79
N GLY A 459 11.79 -18.85 -27.85
CA GLY A 459 12.08 -20.27 -28.07
C GLY A 459 10.97 -21.03 -28.79
N GLN A 460 9.81 -20.41 -29.01
CA GLN A 460 8.65 -21.03 -29.63
C GLN A 460 8.62 -20.73 -31.13
N ALA A 461 8.51 -21.79 -31.96
CA ALA A 461 8.50 -21.66 -33.42
C ALA A 461 7.22 -20.99 -33.94
N THR A 462 6.09 -21.18 -33.26
CA THR A 462 4.84 -20.47 -33.48
C THR A 462 4.40 -19.77 -32.21
N VAL A 463 3.66 -18.67 -32.37
CA VAL A 463 3.01 -17.94 -31.28
C VAL A 463 1.67 -17.42 -31.77
N ALA A 464 0.76 -17.11 -30.85
CA ALA A 464 -0.49 -16.42 -31.20
C ALA A 464 -0.20 -15.11 -31.96
N ARG A 465 -1.00 -14.82 -33.01
CA ARG A 465 -0.88 -13.59 -33.81
C ARG A 465 -0.89 -12.33 -32.96
N SER A 466 -1.67 -12.29 -31.89
CA SER A 466 -1.68 -11.18 -30.94
C SER A 466 -0.30 -10.86 -30.37
N GLN A 467 0.55 -11.86 -30.11
CA GLN A 467 1.90 -11.66 -29.60
C GLN A 467 2.80 -10.95 -30.61
N THR A 468 2.69 -11.27 -31.91
CA THR A 468 3.52 -10.65 -32.96
C THR A 468 3.14 -9.19 -33.22
N LEU A 469 1.91 -8.81 -32.88
CA LEU A 469 1.37 -7.45 -33.01
C LEU A 469 1.60 -6.56 -31.78
N ARG A 470 2.21 -7.08 -30.71
CA ARG A 470 2.53 -6.28 -29.52
C ARG A 470 3.67 -5.29 -29.79
N PRO A 471 3.71 -4.14 -29.09
CA PRO A 471 4.79 -3.16 -29.24
C PRO A 471 6.20 -3.74 -29.04
N PHE A 472 6.32 -4.70 -28.13
CA PHE A 472 7.56 -5.39 -27.81
C PHE A 472 7.33 -6.92 -27.87
N SER A 473 7.15 -7.44 -29.09
CA SER A 473 6.76 -8.83 -29.37
C SER A 473 7.77 -9.90 -28.91
N GLN A 474 8.98 -9.49 -28.55
CA GLN A 474 10.02 -10.36 -27.98
C GLN A 474 9.90 -10.58 -26.46
N PHE A 475 9.03 -9.83 -25.77
CA PHE A 475 8.74 -10.00 -24.35
C PHE A 475 7.32 -10.52 -24.15
N THR A 476 7.07 -11.30 -23.10
CA THR A 476 5.70 -11.68 -22.75
C THR A 476 4.94 -10.49 -22.16
N SER A 477 5.59 -9.68 -21.33
CA SER A 477 5.05 -8.43 -20.75
C SER A 477 6.17 -7.43 -20.48
N VAL A 478 5.86 -6.13 -20.52
CA VAL A 478 6.76 -5.04 -20.13
C VAL A 478 6.08 -4.22 -19.05
N ASN A 479 6.44 -4.48 -17.80
CA ASN A 479 5.78 -3.95 -16.62
C ASN A 479 6.55 -2.74 -16.07
N LEU A 480 5.95 -1.55 -16.15
CA LEU A 480 6.58 -0.32 -15.69
C LEU A 480 5.84 0.33 -14.53
N PHE A 481 6.58 0.68 -13.48
CA PHE A 481 6.10 1.60 -12.45
C PHE A 481 6.24 3.05 -12.95
N VAL A 482 5.15 3.80 -12.90
CA VAL A 482 5.05 5.15 -13.47
C VAL A 482 4.48 6.16 -12.46
N SER A 483 4.56 7.45 -12.80
CA SER A 483 3.93 8.56 -12.06
C SER A 483 2.90 9.29 -12.93
N SER A 484 1.88 8.58 -13.44
CA SER A 484 0.88 9.16 -14.35
C SER A 484 -0.44 9.55 -13.68
N ALA A 485 -0.65 9.19 -12.41
CA ALA A 485 -1.92 9.44 -11.75
C ALA A 485 -2.02 10.86 -11.18
N HIS A 486 -3.25 11.33 -11.02
CA HIS A 486 -3.57 12.62 -10.43
C HIS A 486 -4.83 12.52 -9.59
N ALA A 487 -5.02 13.46 -8.66
CA ALA A 487 -6.16 13.47 -7.76
C ALA A 487 -6.64 14.89 -7.43
N ASN A 488 -7.93 14.99 -7.13
CA ASN A 488 -8.63 16.22 -6.81
C ASN A 488 -9.57 16.01 -5.61
N TYR A 489 -9.26 16.67 -4.50
CA TYR A 489 -10.06 16.64 -3.29
C TYR A 489 -10.63 18.03 -2.99
N ASN A 490 -11.88 18.07 -2.56
CA ASN A 490 -12.55 19.27 -2.06
C ASN A 490 -13.44 18.88 -0.89
N ALA A 491 -13.44 19.66 0.19
CA ALA A 491 -14.28 19.44 1.35
C ALA A 491 -14.74 20.73 2.01
N LEU A 492 -15.96 20.72 2.53
CA LEU A 492 -16.43 21.61 3.58
C LEU A 492 -16.35 20.86 4.91
N LEU A 493 -15.57 21.39 5.84
CA LEU A 493 -15.46 20.94 7.21
C LEU A 493 -16.19 21.92 8.11
N ILE A 494 -17.11 21.41 8.94
CA ILE A 494 -17.78 22.17 9.99
C ILE A 494 -17.40 21.52 11.32
N LYS A 495 -16.87 22.30 12.24
CA LYS A 495 -16.51 21.85 13.59
C LYS A 495 -17.15 22.75 14.63
N ALA A 496 -17.79 22.17 15.63
CA ALA A 496 -18.31 22.91 16.77
C ALA A 496 -17.73 22.36 18.08
N GLU A 497 -17.23 23.24 18.93
CA GLU A 497 -16.73 22.91 20.26
C GLU A 497 -17.46 23.72 21.32
N LYS A 498 -17.88 23.04 22.39
CA LYS A 498 -18.43 23.66 23.59
C LYS A 498 -17.71 23.07 24.79
N ARG A 499 -16.96 23.91 25.49
CA ARG A 499 -16.42 23.63 26.83
C ARG A 499 -17.26 24.43 27.81
N ALA A 500 -18.37 23.88 28.28
CA ALA A 500 -19.33 24.64 29.08
C ALA A 500 -19.46 24.16 30.52
N GLY A 501 -19.87 25.10 31.38
CA GLY A 501 -20.17 24.84 32.78
C GLY A 501 -21.32 23.83 32.98
N HIS A 502 -21.38 23.28 34.19
CA HIS A 502 -22.26 22.16 34.58
C HIS A 502 -21.93 20.81 33.92
N GLY A 503 -20.65 20.55 33.65
CA GLY A 503 -20.15 19.19 33.35
C GLY A 503 -20.19 18.75 31.88
N LEU A 504 -20.70 19.56 30.94
CA LEU A 504 -20.83 19.17 29.53
C LEU A 504 -19.68 19.69 28.66
N ASN A 505 -18.94 18.75 28.05
CA ASN A 505 -17.99 19.02 26.97
C ASN A 505 -18.48 18.34 25.68
N LEU A 506 -18.52 19.10 24.59
CA LEU A 506 -18.97 18.64 23.28
C LEU A 506 -17.97 19.05 22.22
N VAL A 507 -17.57 18.12 21.37
CA VAL A 507 -16.87 18.39 20.11
C VAL A 507 -17.59 17.65 19.00
N THR A 508 -18.02 18.35 17.97
CA THR A 508 -18.63 17.74 16.78
C THR A 508 -17.88 18.16 15.53
N SER A 509 -17.81 17.27 14.55
CA SER A 509 -17.25 17.53 13.24
C SER A 509 -18.11 16.90 12.16
N PHE A 510 -18.43 17.68 11.14
CA PHE A 510 -19.08 17.23 9.92
C PHE A 510 -18.20 17.56 8.73
N THR A 511 -17.94 16.57 7.88
CA THR A 511 -17.21 16.72 6.63
C THR A 511 -18.14 16.39 5.48
N TRP A 512 -18.30 17.35 4.56
CA TRP A 512 -18.87 17.12 3.24
C TRP A 512 -17.75 17.19 2.21
N SER A 513 -17.45 16.09 1.52
CA SER A 513 -16.30 16.04 0.61
C SER A 513 -16.58 15.39 -0.74
N ARG A 514 -15.63 15.57 -1.66
CA ARG A 514 -15.53 14.85 -2.92
C ARG A 514 -14.06 14.60 -3.23
N ASN A 515 -13.71 13.34 -3.43
CA ASN A 515 -12.40 12.87 -3.84
C ASN A 515 -12.48 12.18 -5.21
N MET A 516 -11.68 12.65 -6.16
CA MET A 516 -11.52 12.07 -7.50
C MET A 516 -10.06 11.70 -7.72
N ASP A 517 -9.78 10.58 -8.36
CA ASP A 517 -8.42 10.18 -8.74
C ASP A 517 -8.39 9.30 -9.99
N SER A 518 -7.22 9.14 -10.59
CA SER A 518 -6.91 8.13 -11.61
C SER A 518 -6.06 6.97 -11.06
N SER A 519 -5.97 6.84 -9.73
CA SER A 519 -5.21 5.77 -9.08
C SER A 519 -6.00 4.47 -9.00
N PHE A 520 -5.38 3.36 -9.34
CA PHE A 520 -5.87 1.99 -9.17
C PHE A 520 -5.06 1.28 -8.07
N ALA A 521 -5.38 0.03 -7.76
CA ALA A 521 -4.78 -0.78 -6.71
C ALA A 521 -4.80 -0.14 -5.30
N THR A 522 -5.71 0.81 -5.09
CA THR A 522 -6.00 1.41 -3.78
C THR A 522 -7.12 0.63 -3.11
N ALA A 523 -7.00 0.36 -1.82
CA ALA A 523 -8.05 -0.24 -1.02
C ALA A 523 -8.62 0.77 -0.01
N ASN A 524 -9.85 0.54 0.45
CA ASN A 524 -10.36 1.15 1.67
C ASN A 524 -10.50 0.07 2.76
N SER A 525 -10.53 0.50 4.02
CA SER A 525 -10.42 -0.42 5.16
C SER A 525 -11.66 -1.27 5.45
N ILE A 526 -12.72 -1.21 4.63
CA ILE A 526 -14.02 -1.81 4.94
C ILE A 526 -14.67 -2.54 3.75
N GLN A 527 -14.65 -1.96 2.54
CA GLN A 527 -15.58 -2.30 1.44
C GLN A 527 -14.94 -2.56 0.06
N SER A 528 -13.69 -2.17 -0.20
CA SER A 528 -13.10 -2.34 -1.53
C SER A 528 -11.59 -2.54 -1.46
N SER A 529 -11.10 -3.54 -2.20
CA SER A 529 -9.67 -3.76 -2.46
C SER A 529 -9.17 -3.00 -3.69
N GLY A 530 -10.04 -2.21 -4.35
CA GLY A 530 -9.73 -1.56 -5.63
C GLY A 530 -9.60 -2.53 -6.79
N ILE A 531 -9.41 -1.98 -7.98
CA ILE A 531 -9.07 -2.71 -9.21
C ILE A 531 -7.54 -2.69 -9.35
N SER A 532 -6.88 -3.81 -9.64
CA SER A 532 -5.41 -3.91 -9.58
C SER A 532 -4.65 -3.21 -10.71
N ALA A 533 -5.25 -2.99 -11.88
CA ALA A 533 -4.58 -2.47 -13.08
C ALA A 533 -5.55 -1.68 -13.98
N PRO A 534 -5.05 -0.83 -14.89
CA PRO A 534 -5.90 -0.15 -15.86
C PRO A 534 -6.45 -1.15 -16.90
N GLN A 535 -7.60 -0.83 -17.49
CA GLN A 535 -8.17 -1.64 -18.57
C GLN A 535 -7.43 -1.40 -19.90
N ASN A 536 -7.06 -0.14 -20.18
CA ASN A 536 -6.42 0.29 -21.42
C ASN A 536 -5.18 1.15 -21.11
N VAL A 537 -3.98 0.69 -21.47
CA VAL A 537 -2.74 1.46 -21.28
C VAL A 537 -2.63 2.65 -22.23
N TYR A 538 -3.36 2.60 -23.35
CA TYR A 538 -3.40 3.67 -24.35
C TYR A 538 -4.35 4.82 -23.95
N ASP A 539 -5.18 4.62 -22.91
CA ASP A 539 -6.09 5.64 -22.36
C ASP A 539 -6.15 5.54 -20.83
N LEU A 540 -5.10 6.00 -20.16
CA LEU A 540 -5.02 6.02 -18.70
C LEU A 540 -5.93 7.10 -18.07
N GLU A 541 -6.36 8.10 -18.84
CA GLU A 541 -7.27 9.14 -18.34
C GLU A 541 -8.69 8.60 -18.14
N ALA A 542 -9.08 7.54 -18.85
CA ALA A 542 -10.32 6.78 -18.57
C ALA A 542 -10.37 6.17 -17.15
N GLU A 543 -9.23 6.10 -16.45
CA GLU A 543 -9.18 5.67 -15.05
C GLU A 543 -9.60 6.78 -14.06
N TYR A 544 -9.73 8.05 -14.50
CA TYR A 544 -10.15 9.15 -13.65
C TYR A 544 -11.64 9.02 -13.25
N ALA A 545 -11.89 8.79 -11.96
CA ALA A 545 -13.22 8.55 -11.41
C ALA A 545 -13.27 8.96 -9.93
N HIS A 546 -14.39 8.70 -9.25
CA HIS A 546 -14.43 8.86 -7.79
C HIS A 546 -13.36 7.96 -7.16
N SER A 547 -12.64 8.48 -6.18
CA SER A 547 -11.67 7.65 -5.46
C SER A 547 -12.39 6.51 -4.75
N VAL A 548 -11.78 5.32 -4.70
CA VAL A 548 -12.29 4.19 -3.90
C VAL A 548 -12.33 4.50 -2.39
N THR A 549 -11.66 5.58 -1.94
CA THR A 549 -11.70 6.10 -0.57
C THR A 549 -12.58 7.35 -0.44
N ASP A 550 -13.36 7.71 -1.45
CA ASP A 550 -14.23 8.90 -1.45
C ASP A 550 -15.41 8.73 -0.48
N VAL A 551 -15.45 9.55 0.55
CA VAL A 551 -16.50 9.57 1.57
C VAL A 551 -17.18 10.94 1.57
N PRO A 552 -18.34 11.08 0.92
CA PRO A 552 -18.95 12.39 0.78
C PRO A 552 -19.49 12.95 2.08
N TYR A 553 -19.98 12.13 3.02
CA TYR A 553 -20.51 12.62 4.28
C TYR A 553 -19.92 11.84 5.45
N ARG A 554 -19.35 12.57 6.40
CA ARG A 554 -18.87 11.99 7.66
C ARG A 554 -19.20 12.90 8.83
N PHE A 555 -19.85 12.35 9.84
CA PHE A 555 -20.14 13.02 11.11
C PHE A 555 -19.51 12.25 12.26
N VAL A 556 -18.87 12.97 13.16
CA VAL A 556 -18.37 12.43 14.44
C VAL A 556 -18.73 13.42 15.53
N ALA A 557 -19.21 12.94 16.66
CA ALA A 557 -19.34 13.74 17.87
C ALA A 557 -18.67 13.03 19.04
N GLY A 558 -18.00 13.79 19.90
CA GLY A 558 -17.55 13.37 21.22
C GLY A 558 -18.31 14.17 22.27
N VAL A 559 -19.09 13.48 23.09
CA VAL A 559 -19.89 14.07 24.17
C VAL A 559 -19.37 13.52 25.49
N LEU A 560 -18.86 14.40 26.34
CA LEU A 560 -18.46 14.07 27.71
C LEU A 560 -19.37 14.84 28.67
N TYR A 561 -20.05 14.14 29.56
CA TYR A 561 -20.96 14.74 30.51
C TYR A 561 -20.70 14.22 31.92
N ASP A 562 -20.25 15.10 32.81
CA ASP A 562 -20.24 14.86 34.24
C ASP A 562 -21.69 14.89 34.74
N LEU A 563 -22.20 13.73 35.16
CA LEU A 563 -23.58 13.64 35.62
C LEU A 563 -23.72 14.44 36.92
N PRO A 564 -24.82 15.21 37.08
CA PRO A 564 -24.94 16.19 38.16
C PRO A 564 -25.39 15.56 39.49
N PHE A 565 -24.70 14.50 39.91
CA PHE A 565 -24.92 13.79 41.17
C PHE A 565 -23.77 14.04 42.14
N GLY A 566 -24.10 14.11 43.43
CA GLY A 566 -23.16 14.23 44.53
C GLY A 566 -22.95 15.66 45.00
N ARG A 567 -21.85 15.87 45.71
CA ARG A 567 -21.65 17.05 46.54
C ARG A 567 -21.45 18.30 45.67
N GLY A 568 -22.27 19.33 45.90
CA GLY A 568 -22.21 20.58 45.16
C GLY A 568 -22.87 20.53 43.78
N GLU A 569 -23.46 19.40 43.41
CA GLU A 569 -24.20 19.21 42.16
C GLU A 569 -25.71 19.34 42.36
N ARG A 570 -26.46 19.36 41.26
CA ARG A 570 -27.93 19.51 41.27
C ARG A 570 -28.64 18.43 42.09
N PHE A 571 -28.14 17.19 42.06
CA PHE A 571 -28.70 16.06 42.78
C PHE A 571 -27.74 15.61 43.90
N SER A 572 -27.86 16.25 45.06
CA SER A 572 -27.14 15.91 46.30
C SER A 572 -28.11 15.25 47.30
N THR A 573 -27.59 14.29 48.06
CA THR A 573 -28.24 13.66 49.22
C THR A 573 -28.19 14.55 50.48
N GLY A 574 -27.42 15.65 50.45
CA GLY A 574 -27.16 16.51 51.61
C GLY A 574 -26.20 15.90 52.64
N THR A 575 -25.75 14.66 52.46
CA THR A 575 -24.80 13.98 53.35
C THR A 575 -23.48 13.72 52.63
N ARG A 576 -22.35 13.90 53.34
CA ARG A 576 -21.01 13.70 52.75
C ARG A 576 -20.83 12.30 52.17
N TRP A 577 -21.21 11.28 52.94
CA TRP A 577 -21.03 9.89 52.54
C TRP A 577 -22.00 9.48 51.41
N GLY A 578 -23.26 9.94 51.46
CA GLY A 578 -24.23 9.67 50.39
C GLY A 578 -23.78 10.28 49.07
N ASP A 579 -23.27 11.52 49.10
CA ASP A 579 -22.78 12.23 47.93
C ASP A 579 -21.51 11.65 47.32
N ASP A 580 -20.60 11.13 48.16
CA ASP A 580 -19.39 10.43 47.69
C ASP A 580 -19.74 9.10 46.99
N ILE A 581 -20.82 8.43 47.42
CA ILE A 581 -21.34 7.21 46.79
C ILE A 581 -22.01 7.54 45.46
N ILE A 582 -22.95 8.48 45.43
CA ILE A 582 -23.78 8.72 44.24
C ILE A 582 -23.12 9.62 43.20
N GLY A 583 -22.08 10.39 43.56
CA GLY A 583 -21.50 11.40 42.68
C GLY A 583 -20.33 10.93 41.80
N ARG A 584 -19.78 11.85 41.00
CA ARG A 584 -18.59 11.61 40.14
C ARG A 584 -18.78 10.52 39.09
N TRP A 585 -19.97 10.49 38.51
CA TRP A 585 -20.23 9.74 37.28
C TRP A 585 -19.91 10.61 36.08
N GLN A 586 -19.26 10.01 35.08
CA GLN A 586 -18.99 10.66 33.82
C GLN A 586 -19.42 9.75 32.67
N LEU A 587 -20.25 10.27 31.80
CA LEU A 587 -20.73 9.62 30.59
C LEU A 587 -19.92 10.14 29.40
N ASN A 588 -19.38 9.24 28.60
CA ASN A 588 -18.74 9.54 27.32
C ASN A 588 -19.53 8.85 26.20
N VAL A 589 -19.87 9.58 25.14
CA VAL A 589 -20.61 9.09 23.97
C VAL A 589 -19.89 9.53 22.70
N LEU A 590 -19.61 8.58 21.82
CA LEU A 590 -18.88 8.80 20.58
C LEU A 590 -19.64 8.20 19.38
N PRO A 591 -20.67 8.88 18.85
CA PRO A 591 -21.30 8.47 17.60
C PRO A 591 -20.39 8.80 16.40
N THR A 592 -20.40 7.91 15.42
CA THR A 592 -19.79 8.12 14.10
C THR A 592 -20.76 7.64 13.02
N PHE A 593 -21.06 8.53 12.07
CA PHE A 593 -21.87 8.23 10.89
C PHE A 593 -21.09 8.57 9.62
N GLN A 594 -21.20 7.71 8.62
CA GLN A 594 -20.49 7.87 7.36
C GLN A 594 -21.30 7.30 6.19
N SER A 595 -21.24 7.98 5.05
CA SER A 595 -21.62 7.37 3.77
C SER A 595 -20.68 6.22 3.38
N GLY A 596 -21.17 5.29 2.56
CA GLY A 596 -20.35 4.23 1.98
C GLY A 596 -19.41 4.69 0.86
N PHE A 597 -18.53 3.79 0.46
CA PHE A 597 -17.53 4.03 -0.58
C PHE A 597 -18.08 3.75 -1.99
N PRO A 598 -17.55 4.36 -3.06
CA PRO A 598 -17.90 4.02 -4.43
C PRO A 598 -17.63 2.54 -4.75
N VAL A 599 -18.48 1.94 -5.56
CA VAL A 599 -18.36 0.53 -5.98
C VAL A 599 -17.57 0.43 -7.27
N SER A 600 -16.57 -0.46 -7.32
CA SER A 600 -15.76 -0.76 -8.50
C SER A 600 -16.10 -2.13 -9.05
N ILE A 601 -16.63 -2.20 -10.28
CA ILE A 601 -17.07 -3.45 -10.90
C ILE A 601 -16.08 -3.89 -11.97
N HIS A 602 -15.79 -5.19 -11.99
CA HIS A 602 -15.00 -5.87 -13.01
C HIS A 602 -15.73 -7.13 -13.46
N GLN A 603 -15.43 -7.62 -14.65
CA GLN A 603 -15.88 -8.93 -15.08
C GLN A 603 -15.05 -10.01 -14.39
N SER A 604 -15.73 -11.05 -13.91
CA SER A 604 -15.09 -12.27 -13.39
C SER A 604 -14.25 -12.98 -14.46
N SER A 605 -14.69 -12.95 -15.71
CA SER A 605 -13.91 -13.38 -16.87
C SER A 605 -13.26 -12.18 -17.56
N ASN A 606 -11.95 -12.27 -17.81
CA ASN A 606 -11.21 -11.31 -18.63
C ASN A 606 -10.79 -12.01 -19.94
N PRO A 607 -11.67 -12.06 -20.95
CA PRO A 607 -11.37 -12.74 -22.22
C PRO A 607 -10.21 -12.10 -22.98
N ASN A 608 -9.82 -10.88 -22.63
CA ASN A 608 -8.74 -10.15 -23.30
C ASN A 608 -7.39 -10.29 -22.59
N ASN A 609 -7.31 -10.89 -21.38
CA ASN A 609 -6.07 -10.95 -20.61
C ASN A 609 -4.91 -11.58 -21.39
N THR A 610 -5.13 -12.78 -21.94
CA THR A 610 -4.11 -13.53 -22.68
C THR A 610 -3.80 -12.92 -24.04
N ILE A 611 -4.84 -12.43 -24.73
CA ILE A 611 -4.74 -11.87 -26.09
C ILE A 611 -4.15 -10.46 -26.04
N ALA A 612 -4.80 -9.55 -25.32
CA ALA A 612 -4.48 -8.14 -25.29
C ALA A 612 -3.51 -7.75 -24.18
N GLY A 613 -3.33 -8.55 -23.12
CA GLY A 613 -2.44 -8.21 -22.01
C GLY A 613 -3.01 -7.16 -21.05
N ASN A 614 -4.32 -6.91 -21.06
CA ASN A 614 -5.01 -6.03 -20.11
C ASN A 614 -5.23 -6.73 -18.77
N GLY A 615 -4.85 -6.08 -17.66
CA GLY A 615 -4.96 -6.66 -16.33
C GLY A 615 -6.40 -6.75 -15.80
N VAL A 616 -7.33 -5.93 -16.30
CA VAL A 616 -8.75 -5.97 -15.92
C VAL A 616 -9.67 -5.78 -17.11
N GLN A 617 -10.85 -6.42 -17.05
CA GLN A 617 -11.98 -6.16 -17.94
C GLN A 617 -13.15 -5.58 -17.15
N ARG A 618 -13.74 -4.49 -17.63
CA ARG A 618 -14.99 -3.92 -17.10
C ARG A 618 -16.19 -4.36 -17.96
N PRO A 619 -17.38 -4.50 -17.37
CA PRO A 619 -18.62 -4.73 -18.13
C PRO A 619 -19.07 -3.45 -18.85
N ASN A 620 -20.10 -3.60 -19.69
CA ASN A 620 -20.83 -2.50 -20.28
C ASN A 620 -21.99 -2.08 -19.37
N LEU A 621 -22.28 -0.78 -19.29
CA LEU A 621 -23.46 -0.22 -18.65
C LEU A 621 -24.65 -0.19 -19.61
N VAL A 622 -25.81 -0.62 -19.13
CA VAL A 622 -27.08 -0.49 -19.85
C VAL A 622 -27.71 0.88 -19.53
N SER A 623 -27.84 1.72 -20.55
CA SER A 623 -28.38 3.08 -20.39
C SER A 623 -29.81 3.06 -19.81
N GLY A 624 -30.08 3.92 -18.84
CA GLY A 624 -31.40 4.07 -18.20
C GLY A 624 -31.72 3.02 -17.11
N VAL A 625 -30.87 2.02 -16.89
CA VAL A 625 -31.09 1.01 -15.85
C VAL A 625 -30.38 1.43 -14.55
N ALA A 626 -31.11 1.41 -13.44
CA ALA A 626 -30.55 1.80 -12.13
C ALA A 626 -29.44 0.84 -11.69
N LEU A 627 -28.29 1.37 -11.24
CA LEU A 627 -27.12 0.56 -10.84
C LEU A 627 -27.35 -0.29 -9.58
N GLY A 628 -28.22 0.16 -8.68
CA GLY A 628 -28.56 -0.53 -7.44
C GLY A 628 -30.04 -0.86 -7.36
N THR A 629 -30.37 -1.88 -6.57
CA THR A 629 -31.76 -2.23 -6.25
C THR A 629 -32.40 -1.25 -5.27
N LYS A 630 -33.72 -1.33 -5.12
CA LYS A 630 -34.50 -0.49 -4.19
C LYS A 630 -34.78 -1.24 -2.88
N GLY A 631 -35.09 -0.52 -1.81
CA GLY A 631 -35.40 -1.08 -0.48
C GLY A 631 -34.41 -0.65 0.59
N THR A 632 -34.63 -1.13 1.80
CA THR A 632 -33.69 -0.96 2.92
C THR A 632 -32.39 -1.71 2.65
N LEU A 633 -31.34 -1.46 3.45
CA LEU A 633 -30.09 -2.21 3.33
C LEU A 633 -30.32 -3.73 3.47
N TYR A 634 -31.20 -4.14 4.39
CA TYR A 634 -31.51 -5.55 4.65
C TYR A 634 -32.24 -6.22 3.48
N ASP A 635 -33.16 -5.51 2.82
CA ASP A 635 -33.87 -6.02 1.63
C ASP A 635 -32.93 -6.27 0.44
N ARG A 636 -31.76 -5.60 0.46
CA ARG A 636 -30.82 -5.54 -0.65
C ARG A 636 -29.60 -6.44 -0.45
N LEU A 637 -29.51 -7.20 0.64
CA LEU A 637 -28.32 -8.03 0.94
C LEU A 637 -28.03 -9.06 -0.16
N ASN A 638 -29.06 -9.68 -0.74
CA ASN A 638 -28.88 -10.70 -1.79
C ASN A 638 -28.85 -10.13 -3.23
N GLY A 639 -28.79 -8.82 -3.38
CA GLY A 639 -28.86 -8.18 -4.69
C GLY A 639 -28.73 -6.67 -4.57
N TYR A 640 -27.66 -6.18 -3.97
CA TYR A 640 -27.42 -4.76 -3.72
C TYR A 640 -27.13 -3.99 -5.00
N ILE A 641 -26.35 -4.62 -5.88
CA ILE A 641 -26.10 -4.18 -7.26
C ILE A 641 -27.17 -4.78 -8.16
N ASN A 642 -27.75 -3.97 -9.04
CA ASN A 642 -28.70 -4.44 -10.03
C ASN A 642 -27.95 -5.07 -11.21
N GLN A 643 -28.03 -6.40 -11.34
CA GLN A 643 -27.38 -7.13 -12.43
C GLN A 643 -27.83 -6.69 -13.82
N ALA A 644 -29.10 -6.28 -13.98
CA ALA A 644 -29.62 -5.82 -15.28
C ALA A 644 -29.00 -4.50 -15.77
N ALA A 645 -28.27 -3.78 -14.91
CA ALA A 645 -27.56 -2.57 -15.30
C ALA A 645 -26.25 -2.85 -16.06
N PHE A 646 -25.87 -4.13 -16.18
CA PHE A 646 -24.59 -4.54 -16.75
C PHE A 646 -24.78 -5.61 -17.82
N THR A 647 -23.95 -5.54 -18.86
CA THR A 647 -23.78 -6.61 -19.85
C THR A 647 -22.31 -6.95 -20.02
N THR A 648 -22.05 -8.20 -20.42
CA THR A 648 -20.69 -8.67 -20.69
C THR A 648 -20.10 -7.89 -21.86
N SER A 649 -18.91 -7.33 -21.68
CA SER A 649 -18.08 -6.87 -22.79
C SER A 649 -17.42 -8.09 -23.44
N ALA A 650 -17.59 -8.18 -24.76
CA ALA A 650 -17.11 -9.31 -25.55
C ALA A 650 -15.58 -9.32 -25.63
N ALA A 651 -15.02 -10.48 -25.99
CA ALA A 651 -13.63 -10.57 -26.43
C ALA A 651 -13.38 -9.53 -27.55
N TYR A 652 -12.17 -9.00 -27.61
CA TYR A 652 -11.76 -7.96 -28.57
C TYR A 652 -12.54 -6.66 -28.39
N SER A 653 -12.96 -6.34 -27.17
CA SER A 653 -13.56 -5.05 -26.83
C SER A 653 -13.29 -4.68 -25.38
N PHE A 654 -13.25 -3.38 -25.09
CA PHE A 654 -13.29 -2.88 -23.72
C PHE A 654 -14.71 -2.51 -23.33
N GLY A 655 -15.08 -2.81 -22.07
CA GLY A 655 -16.34 -2.32 -21.51
C GLY A 655 -16.31 -0.83 -21.23
N ASN A 656 -17.49 -0.22 -21.16
CA ASN A 656 -17.67 1.23 -20.97
C ASN A 656 -17.97 1.65 -19.52
N ALA A 657 -18.04 0.72 -18.56
CA ALA A 657 -18.22 1.10 -17.16
C ALA A 657 -16.99 1.87 -16.64
N PRO A 658 -17.17 2.94 -15.85
CA PRO A 658 -16.04 3.67 -15.26
C PRO A 658 -15.35 2.81 -14.18
N ARG A 659 -14.13 3.20 -13.77
CA ARG A 659 -13.38 2.51 -12.69
C ARG A 659 -14.17 2.41 -11.39
N THR A 660 -14.95 3.44 -11.06
CA THR A 660 -15.87 3.45 -9.91
C THR A 660 -17.23 3.99 -10.35
N LEU A 661 -18.29 3.36 -9.89
CA LEU A 661 -19.67 3.78 -10.13
C LEU A 661 -20.11 4.91 -9.19
N SER A 662 -21.20 5.59 -9.56
CA SER A 662 -21.91 6.49 -8.65
C SER A 662 -22.65 5.75 -7.54
N LEU A 663 -22.91 4.44 -7.70
CA LEU A 663 -23.42 3.56 -6.66
C LEU A 663 -22.37 3.41 -5.55
N ARG A 664 -22.82 3.54 -4.30
CA ARG A 664 -21.98 3.39 -3.10
C ARG A 664 -22.40 2.16 -2.30
N GLY A 665 -21.42 1.53 -1.64
CA GLY A 665 -21.65 0.46 -0.68
C GLY A 665 -22.43 0.95 0.57
N PRO A 666 -22.70 0.05 1.52
CA PRO A 666 -23.37 0.39 2.78
C PRO A 666 -22.66 1.52 3.55
N GLY A 667 -23.40 2.30 4.33
CA GLY A 667 -22.81 3.31 5.21
C GLY A 667 -22.13 2.70 6.45
N TYR A 668 -21.51 3.55 7.25
CA TYR A 668 -21.00 3.22 8.57
C TYR A 668 -21.81 3.95 9.64
N GLU A 669 -22.26 3.21 10.63
CA GLU A 669 -22.94 3.73 11.82
C GLU A 669 -22.36 3.01 13.05
N ASN A 670 -21.81 3.77 13.99
CA ASN A 670 -21.28 3.21 15.23
C ASN A 670 -21.48 4.14 16.41
N TRP A 671 -21.66 3.53 17.58
CA TRP A 671 -21.83 4.21 18.85
C TRP A 671 -20.94 3.56 19.90
N ASP A 672 -19.93 4.27 20.37
CA ASP A 672 -19.13 3.84 21.52
C ASP A 672 -19.55 4.65 22.74
N ILE A 673 -19.82 3.96 23.85
CA ILE A 673 -20.29 4.59 25.09
C ILE A 673 -19.40 4.14 26.22
N SER A 674 -18.99 5.06 27.09
CA SER A 674 -18.26 4.73 28.30
C SER A 674 -18.90 5.41 29.50
N LEU A 675 -18.97 4.68 30.60
CA LEU A 675 -19.43 5.17 31.89
C LEU A 675 -18.28 5.02 32.89
N PHE A 676 -17.93 6.12 33.53
CA PHE A 676 -16.88 6.16 34.53
C PHE A 676 -17.48 6.55 35.87
N LYS A 677 -17.06 5.87 36.93
CA LYS A 677 -17.39 6.21 38.31
C LYS A 677 -16.12 6.34 39.11
N SER A 678 -15.89 7.52 39.68
CA SER A 678 -14.74 7.75 40.56
C SER A 678 -15.19 7.79 42.02
N VAL A 679 -14.36 7.26 42.91
CA VAL A 679 -14.51 7.33 44.36
C VAL A 679 -13.17 7.74 44.94
N LEU A 680 -13.18 8.77 45.78
CA LEU A 680 -11.98 9.23 46.47
C LEU A 680 -12.04 8.75 47.92
N ILE A 681 -11.06 7.95 48.30
CA ILE A 681 -10.96 7.38 49.64
C ILE A 681 -9.87 8.15 50.39
N ARG A 682 -10.27 8.79 51.50
CA ARG A 682 -9.38 9.57 52.39
C ARG A 682 -8.52 10.63 51.68
N ASP A 683 -9.00 11.19 50.57
CA ASP A 683 -8.33 12.23 49.78
C ASP A 683 -6.92 11.88 49.25
N ARG A 684 -6.54 10.59 49.29
CA ARG A 684 -5.23 10.09 48.83
C ARG A 684 -5.32 8.98 47.80
N LEU A 685 -6.43 8.25 47.80
CA LEU A 685 -6.64 7.11 46.91
C LEU A 685 -7.82 7.41 45.99
N ASN A 686 -7.56 7.54 44.69
CA ASN A 686 -8.60 7.68 43.67
C ASN A 686 -8.83 6.32 43.01
N VAL A 687 -10.03 5.77 43.18
CA VAL A 687 -10.46 4.54 42.54
C VAL A 687 -11.48 4.88 41.47
N GLN A 688 -11.17 4.55 40.21
CA GLN A 688 -12.05 4.78 39.09
C GLN A 688 -12.46 3.44 38.45
N PHE A 689 -13.75 3.14 38.50
CA PHE A 689 -14.35 2.09 37.72
C PHE A 689 -14.71 2.60 36.32
N ARG A 690 -14.46 1.78 35.30
CA ARG A 690 -14.72 2.07 33.90
C ARG A 690 -15.53 0.93 33.30
N ALA A 691 -16.67 1.27 32.69
CA ALA A 691 -17.41 0.37 31.82
C ALA A 691 -17.46 0.99 30.42
N GLN A 692 -16.87 0.32 29.43
CA GLN A 692 -16.77 0.83 28.07
C GLN A 692 -17.38 -0.18 27.10
N THR A 693 -18.36 0.26 26.34
CA THR A 693 -18.99 -0.53 25.29
C THR A 693 -18.56 -0.01 23.93
N PHE A 694 -18.08 -0.91 23.10
CA PHE A 694 -17.81 -0.66 21.69
C PHE A 694 -18.92 -1.27 20.86
N ASN A 695 -19.35 -0.58 19.80
CA ASN A 695 -20.54 -0.95 19.05
C ASN A 695 -21.76 -1.17 19.98
N THR A 696 -22.06 -0.15 20.79
CA THR A 696 -23.00 -0.22 21.92
C THR A 696 -24.40 -0.67 21.53
N PHE A 697 -24.84 -0.45 20.28
CA PHE A 697 -26.14 -0.92 19.80
C PHE A 697 -26.08 -2.24 19.05
N ASN A 698 -24.90 -2.84 18.89
CA ASN A 698 -24.68 -4.05 18.11
C ASN A 698 -25.13 -3.87 16.63
N THR A 699 -24.88 -2.69 16.07
CA THR A 699 -25.21 -2.36 14.69
C THR A 699 -24.20 -3.07 13.77
N PRO A 700 -24.66 -3.87 12.79
CA PRO A 700 -23.76 -4.54 11.85
C PRO A 700 -23.18 -3.52 10.86
N LEU A 701 -21.85 -3.57 10.66
CA LEU A 701 -21.17 -2.91 9.55
C LEU A 701 -20.99 -3.94 8.44
N PHE A 702 -21.80 -3.81 7.39
CA PHE A 702 -21.72 -4.71 6.25
C PHE A 702 -20.47 -4.43 5.39
N ALA A 703 -19.87 -5.50 4.87
CA ALA A 703 -18.82 -5.42 3.86
C ALA A 703 -19.37 -4.86 2.54
N GLY A 704 -18.47 -4.61 1.57
CA GLY A 704 -18.87 -4.25 0.22
C GLY A 704 -19.63 -5.39 -0.49
N PRO A 705 -20.53 -5.08 -1.44
CA PRO A 705 -21.15 -6.11 -2.28
C PRO A 705 -20.09 -6.78 -3.17
N ASN A 706 -20.31 -8.03 -3.56
CA ASN A 706 -19.47 -8.70 -4.55
C ASN A 706 -19.56 -7.96 -5.89
N THR A 707 -18.40 -7.54 -6.41
CA THR A 707 -18.31 -6.71 -7.62
C THR A 707 -17.82 -7.46 -8.87
N ALA A 708 -17.67 -8.78 -8.78
CA ALA A 708 -17.24 -9.63 -9.89
C ALA A 708 -18.45 -10.01 -10.76
N PHE A 709 -18.70 -9.24 -11.82
CA PHE A 709 -19.81 -9.47 -12.75
C PHE A 709 -19.64 -10.82 -13.46
N GLY A 710 -20.69 -11.63 -13.47
CA GLY A 710 -20.68 -13.02 -13.95
C GLY A 710 -20.45 -14.06 -12.85
N SER A 711 -20.12 -13.67 -11.62
CA SER A 711 -20.12 -14.59 -10.48
C SER A 711 -21.54 -14.83 -9.95
N ALA A 712 -21.80 -16.00 -9.36
CA ALA A 712 -23.11 -16.35 -8.79
C ALA A 712 -23.53 -15.42 -7.62
N ASN A 713 -22.56 -14.82 -6.94
CA ASN A 713 -22.80 -13.90 -5.82
C ASN A 713 -22.79 -12.42 -6.25
N PHE A 714 -22.74 -12.11 -7.55
CA PHE A 714 -22.63 -10.73 -8.02
C PHE A 714 -23.74 -9.85 -7.42
N GLY A 715 -23.34 -8.72 -6.84
CA GLY A 715 -24.26 -7.81 -6.19
C GLY A 715 -24.67 -8.19 -4.77
N ALA A 716 -24.41 -9.41 -4.30
CA ALA A 716 -24.74 -9.80 -2.94
C ALA A 716 -23.70 -9.30 -1.91
N ILE A 717 -24.16 -9.03 -0.70
CA ILE A 717 -23.35 -8.73 0.48
C ILE A 717 -23.42 -9.96 1.38
N THR A 718 -22.29 -10.67 1.50
CA THR A 718 -22.23 -11.97 2.19
C THR A 718 -21.44 -11.93 3.50
N ALA A 719 -20.93 -10.75 3.89
CA ALA A 719 -20.05 -10.59 5.05
C ALA A 719 -20.31 -9.31 5.85
N GLN A 720 -19.90 -9.36 7.12
CA GLN A 720 -19.82 -8.25 8.06
C GLN A 720 -18.34 -7.89 8.31
N SER A 721 -18.03 -6.61 8.47
CA SER A 721 -16.67 -6.09 8.65
C SER A 721 -16.35 -5.62 10.07
N ASN A 722 -17.35 -5.42 10.96
CA ASN A 722 -17.10 -5.06 12.37
C ASN A 722 -17.31 -6.23 13.34
N PHE A 723 -16.79 -6.09 14.55
CA PHE A 723 -17.10 -6.98 15.66
C PHE A 723 -18.50 -6.72 16.23
N PRO A 724 -19.14 -7.73 16.86
CA PRO A 724 -20.33 -7.51 17.66
C PRO A 724 -20.00 -6.61 18.87
N ARG A 725 -21.03 -6.17 19.58
CA ARG A 725 -20.88 -5.43 20.84
C ARG A 725 -19.96 -6.16 21.80
N TYR A 726 -18.96 -5.47 22.34
CA TYR A 726 -18.17 -5.99 23.44
C TYR A 726 -17.99 -4.93 24.55
N LEU A 727 -17.97 -5.41 25.79
CA LEU A 727 -17.88 -4.62 27.01
C LEU A 727 -16.50 -4.83 27.64
N GLN A 728 -15.81 -3.73 27.92
CA GLN A 728 -14.58 -3.71 28.69
C GLN A 728 -14.84 -3.11 30.06
N LEU A 729 -14.47 -3.84 31.11
CA LEU A 729 -14.50 -3.36 32.49
C LEU A 729 -13.07 -3.14 32.98
N GLY A 730 -12.84 -2.03 33.65
CA GLY A 730 -11.52 -1.67 34.17
C GLY A 730 -11.61 -0.99 35.51
N LEU A 731 -10.62 -1.24 36.36
CA LEU A 731 -10.42 -0.56 37.62
C LEU A 731 -9.06 0.15 37.57
N HIS A 732 -9.06 1.46 37.70
CA HIS A 732 -7.83 2.25 37.78
C HIS A 732 -7.70 2.81 39.19
N ILE A 733 -6.56 2.54 39.84
CA ILE A 733 -6.25 2.99 41.19
C ILE A 733 -5.04 3.92 41.09
N THR A 734 -5.18 5.15 41.57
CA THR A 734 -4.11 6.14 41.63
C THR A 734 -3.90 6.55 43.09
N TYR A 735 -2.64 6.55 43.54
CA TYR A 735 -2.21 6.80 44.92
C TYR A 735 -1.22 7.97 45.01
#